data_AF-A0A9N9TEM0-F1
#
_entry.id   AF-A0A9N9TEM0-F1
#
_cell.length_a   1.000
_cell.length_b   1.000
_cell.length_c   1.000
_cell.angle_alpha   90.00
_cell.angle_beta   90.00
_cell.angle_gamma   90.00
#
_symmetry.space_group_name_H-M   'P 1'
#
loop_
_entity.id
_entity.type
_entity.pdbx_description
1 polymer ?
#
loop_
_entity_poly.entity_id
_entity_poly.type
_entity_poly.pdbx_seq_one_letter_code
_entity_poly.pdbx_strand_id
1 'polypeptide(L)'
;MSLFKTRGFWQTGCEQQEDFDQNSMIVTPLNGNDDYVITGSQAGVLRIFKPNCGVSEDGGVGGFSPEDLIVEIAFREPILQIGCGRLVSGSLVYQTAVLNPRCLSVHLLKIKEGGAAGYSSQNTFEQIYEHRLERSAANFTIGQFGGVRNRDFICVQTLDGTLEFFEQENRTFSCSLSNFLLPGPLVFVKKTDSFVTVDGNWSVVSYKYNALSEGGDESNVENCKYKKINPTWTYNLGENVLDIAVVEDAVNNLNYIVILGERNLFCLFDTGRLKFMKKLEYSPMCFETYVICERVYSLVVSDTSNLLVYENTTLKWSAKLNFLPISVRRTFLKNVKGALAFLSEEGRLECCYLGTQPNLFVAPPLVERELDLLKVEEELSTLNKTIRETYGNELHMTEKTADKEMTIKIQVDPNLEPCTFPSNVANVQMCTVYVEIVPHLAFDELQVSIDAAKPLKVHPSGQFFNGCEEVIKLKSFVFLEEDANVPSLSLIVVVTAISSAGVPKSFNDVALLPLRLVMEICSAQKEAKHKVTLNVDPNVVSLTDLFPEYAEDNKITNAIAFEPISSSTEPVTILLAKSSNRYRIQTSCFSLLSVIVEQMIHRLEKYYKNLDGFGVFYNAALPSNEIVVYVKEHFEKRNRVCYLENALDKLCAQFRTIQKRLISKFKVKEPTPLLNLEILMKDTYKETLKATESLRKANDELLKAQIELTCALKLTGQLIKLTKIEDGLKNTLVSAFCATVEDLESQNWEDTMDAVLSHLLRTTLAKNEKDKLRISQTQIEKVTDISKMERHLVQVLERVMKIENTSTNRTEEGIAEVIQETTMESELDKEEEKLLGSQFGESSLRLLSARKSLNRRHQKTEQSEEPKSTN
;
A
#
# COMPACT_ATOMS: atom_id res chain seq x y z
N MET A 1 26.24 22.49 16.83
CA MET A 1 24.99 21.69 16.72
C MET A 1 25.05 20.43 17.59
N SER A 2 24.79 20.44 18.89
CA SER A 2 25.12 19.25 19.71
C SER A 2 24.09 18.78 20.74
N LEU A 3 22.99 19.50 21.00
CA LEU A 3 21.99 19.04 21.97
C LEU A 3 21.44 17.66 21.59
N PHE A 4 21.37 16.76 22.59
CA PHE A 4 20.89 15.38 22.45
C PHE A 4 21.65 14.56 21.40
N LYS A 5 22.93 14.86 21.19
CA LYS A 5 23.85 14.03 20.40
C LYS A 5 25.08 13.70 21.22
N THR A 6 25.64 12.52 21.04
CA THR A 6 26.98 12.25 21.55
C THR A 6 28.03 12.94 20.68
N ARG A 7 29.10 13.38 21.33
CA ARG A 7 30.26 13.97 20.67
C ARG A 7 31.47 13.12 20.97
N GLY A 8 31.90 12.37 19.96
CA GLY A 8 33.18 11.68 19.96
C GLY A 8 34.32 12.69 19.95
N PHE A 9 35.30 12.48 20.80
CA PHE A 9 36.57 13.21 20.78
C PHE A 9 37.74 12.29 20.46
N TRP A 10 37.62 11.00 20.75
CA TRP A 10 38.59 9.98 20.41
C TRP A 10 37.87 8.82 19.75
N GLN A 11 38.37 8.34 18.61
CA GLN A 11 37.76 7.27 17.85
C GLN A 11 38.84 6.45 17.16
N THR A 12 38.72 5.14 17.23
CA THR A 12 39.54 4.19 16.46
C THR A 12 38.64 3.11 15.85
N GLY A 13 39.13 2.43 14.83
CA GLY A 13 38.43 1.35 14.14
C GLY A 13 39.39 0.24 13.76
N CYS A 14 38.89 -0.99 13.71
CA CYS A 14 39.66 -2.13 13.25
C CYS A 14 39.70 -2.15 11.71
N GLU A 15 40.86 -2.38 11.11
CA GLU A 15 41.02 -2.44 9.65
C GLU A 15 40.62 -3.82 9.07
N GLN A 16 40.59 -4.86 9.91
CA GLN A 16 40.19 -6.22 9.55
C GLN A 16 38.76 -6.49 10.03
N GLN A 17 38.05 -7.40 9.34
CA GLN A 17 36.73 -7.87 9.79
C GLN A 17 36.90 -8.69 11.07
N GLU A 18 36.63 -8.05 12.19
CA GLU A 18 36.70 -8.60 13.54
C GLU A 18 35.32 -8.45 14.20
N ASP A 19 34.91 -9.47 14.95
CA ASP A 19 33.64 -9.48 15.66
C ASP A 19 33.86 -9.30 17.18
N PHE A 20 32.97 -8.52 17.80
CA PHE A 20 33.00 -8.19 19.23
C PHE A 20 31.66 -8.46 19.89
N ASP A 21 31.68 -8.82 21.18
CA ASP A 21 30.49 -9.06 22.02
C ASP A 21 30.46 -8.10 23.22
N GLN A 22 29.39 -8.14 24.04
CA GLN A 22 29.23 -7.32 25.24
C GLN A 22 30.40 -7.45 26.23
N ASN A 23 30.98 -8.66 26.30
CA ASN A 23 32.09 -9.05 27.19
C ASN A 23 33.48 -8.71 26.64
N SER A 24 33.56 -8.20 25.42
CA SER A 24 34.82 -7.89 24.74
C SER A 24 35.49 -6.61 25.24
N MET A 25 34.78 -5.73 25.97
CA MET A 25 35.32 -4.46 26.46
C MET A 25 35.32 -4.35 27.98
N ILE A 26 36.47 -3.98 28.53
CA ILE A 26 36.61 -3.62 29.95
C ILE A 26 37.41 -2.33 30.08
N VAL A 27 37.07 -1.54 31.10
CA VAL A 27 37.76 -0.30 31.44
C VAL A 27 38.26 -0.43 32.87
N THR A 28 39.56 -0.22 33.08
CA THR A 28 40.18 -0.40 34.39
C THR A 28 41.46 0.42 34.52
N PRO A 29 41.82 0.88 35.74
CA PRO A 29 43.02 1.69 35.92
C PRO A 29 44.37 0.95 35.77
N LEU A 30 44.45 -0.37 35.54
CA LEU A 30 45.70 -1.17 35.33
C LEU A 30 46.97 -0.68 36.09
N ASN A 31 46.81 -0.23 37.34
CA ASN A 31 47.86 0.34 38.23
C ASN A 31 48.35 1.77 37.96
N GLY A 32 47.74 2.50 37.02
CA GLY A 32 47.88 3.94 36.84
C GLY A 32 46.79 4.75 37.55
N ASN A 33 46.90 6.09 37.47
CA ASN A 33 45.83 7.00 37.92
C ASN A 33 44.70 7.16 36.89
N ASP A 34 44.92 6.73 35.65
CA ASP A 34 43.98 6.88 34.54
C ASP A 34 43.49 5.52 34.08
N ASP A 35 42.27 5.50 33.55
CA ASP A 35 41.69 4.28 33.01
C ASP A 35 42.28 3.90 31.64
N TYR A 36 42.50 2.61 31.46
CA TYR A 36 42.84 1.97 30.20
C TYR A 36 41.60 1.29 29.63
N VAL A 37 41.44 1.34 28.31
CA VAL A 37 40.37 0.65 27.59
C VAL A 37 40.97 -0.60 26.96
N ILE A 38 40.49 -1.77 27.38
CA ILE A 38 40.96 -3.06 26.88
C ILE A 38 39.86 -3.67 26.03
N THR A 39 40.21 -4.08 24.81
CA THR A 39 39.31 -4.74 23.87
C THR A 39 39.85 -6.10 23.45
N GLY A 40 38.99 -7.12 23.47
CA GLY A 40 39.28 -8.47 23.01
C GLY A 40 38.36 -8.87 21.87
N SER A 41 38.95 -9.16 20.71
CA SER A 41 38.22 -9.63 19.54
C SER A 41 38.01 -11.14 19.58
N GLN A 42 36.90 -11.60 18.99
CA GLN A 42 36.70 -13.02 18.74
C GLN A 42 37.71 -13.59 17.73
N ALA A 43 38.41 -12.75 16.95
CA ALA A 43 39.54 -13.18 16.12
C ALA A 43 40.80 -13.53 16.93
N GLY A 44 40.80 -13.29 18.25
CA GLY A 44 41.92 -13.54 19.14
C GLY A 44 42.85 -12.35 19.34
N VAL A 45 42.52 -11.16 18.82
CA VAL A 45 43.36 -9.95 18.99
C VAL A 45 42.97 -9.19 20.25
N LEU A 46 43.94 -8.94 21.12
CA LEU A 46 43.79 -8.12 22.32
C LEU A 46 44.51 -6.79 22.14
N ARG A 47 43.81 -5.69 22.42
CA ARG A 47 44.35 -4.33 22.34
C ARG A 47 44.14 -3.60 23.66
N ILE A 48 45.17 -2.90 24.12
CA ILE A 48 45.12 -2.02 25.30
C ILE A 48 45.35 -0.59 24.83
N PHE A 49 44.32 0.24 25.00
CA PHE A 49 44.37 1.65 24.67
C PHE A 49 44.48 2.51 25.92
N LYS A 50 45.23 3.60 25.80
CA LYS A 50 45.21 4.73 26.72
C LYS A 50 44.86 5.99 25.93
N PRO A 51 43.56 6.27 25.75
CA PRO A 51 43.12 7.43 24.99
C PRO A 51 43.66 8.73 25.61
N ASN A 52 44.43 9.50 24.84
CA ASN A 52 44.93 10.78 25.31
C ASN A 52 44.00 11.93 24.89
N CYS A 53 43.45 12.68 25.86
CA CYS A 53 42.63 13.87 25.62
C CYS A 53 43.49 15.14 25.44
N GLY A 54 44.57 15.08 24.65
CA GLY A 54 45.41 16.24 24.38
C GLY A 54 44.64 17.31 23.60
N VAL A 55 44.76 18.58 24.00
CA VAL A 55 44.22 19.70 23.21
C VAL A 55 45.28 20.06 22.17
N SER A 56 44.92 19.98 20.88
CA SER A 56 45.77 20.46 19.78
C SER A 56 45.90 22.00 19.82
N GLU A 57 46.94 22.57 19.19
CA GLU A 57 47.20 24.03 19.18
C GLU A 57 46.02 24.85 18.60
N ASP A 58 45.13 24.23 17.81
CA ASP A 58 43.91 24.81 17.24
C ASP A 58 42.67 24.74 18.17
N GLY A 59 42.82 24.29 19.42
CA GLY A 59 41.71 24.19 20.39
C GLY A 59 40.76 23.01 20.16
N GLY A 60 41.06 22.12 19.19
CA GLY A 60 40.39 20.84 19.00
C GLY A 60 40.93 19.77 19.95
N VAL A 61 40.06 18.90 20.48
CA VAL A 61 40.50 17.69 21.18
C VAL A 61 41.11 16.76 20.14
N GLY A 62 42.36 16.33 20.36
CA GLY A 62 43.10 15.48 19.42
C GLY A 62 42.38 14.14 19.18
N GLY A 63 42.35 13.73 17.91
CA GLY A 63 41.87 12.41 17.51
C GLY A 63 42.86 11.30 17.88
N PHE A 64 42.62 10.07 17.39
CA PHE A 64 43.48 8.92 17.65
C PHE A 64 44.92 9.18 17.23
N SER A 65 45.85 8.92 18.15
CA SER A 65 47.28 8.92 17.90
C SER A 65 47.83 7.50 18.05
N PRO A 66 48.84 7.08 17.26
CA PRO A 66 49.45 5.75 17.42
C PRO A 66 50.03 5.49 18.82
N GLU A 67 50.37 6.54 19.57
CA GLU A 67 50.85 6.44 20.96
C GLU A 67 49.75 6.02 21.94
N ASP A 68 48.47 6.16 21.58
CA ASP A 68 47.34 5.73 22.40
C ASP A 68 47.24 4.19 22.46
N LEU A 69 47.79 3.47 21.48
CA LEU A 69 47.85 2.01 21.46
C LEU A 69 49.11 1.54 22.23
N ILE A 70 48.91 0.90 23.37
CA ILE A 70 50.01 0.50 24.26
C ILE A 70 50.55 -0.87 23.87
N VAL A 71 49.65 -1.82 23.64
CA VAL A 71 49.95 -3.20 23.29
C VAL A 71 48.86 -3.71 22.35
N GLU A 72 49.29 -4.42 21.32
CA GLU A 72 48.46 -5.25 20.45
C GLU A 72 49.07 -6.65 20.37
N ILE A 73 48.30 -7.68 20.74
CA ILE A 73 48.75 -9.07 20.77
C ILE A 73 47.69 -9.97 20.15
N ALA A 74 48.12 -10.83 19.23
CA ALA A 74 47.28 -11.85 18.63
C ALA A 74 47.45 -13.19 19.38
N PHE A 75 46.37 -13.64 20.00
CA PHE A 75 46.20 -15.00 20.50
C PHE A 75 45.79 -15.93 19.35
N ARG A 76 46.04 -17.24 19.52
CA ARG A 76 45.64 -18.26 18.53
C ARG A 76 44.17 -18.67 18.64
N GLU A 77 43.56 -18.40 19.78
CA GLU A 77 42.18 -18.77 20.12
C GLU A 77 41.32 -17.51 20.29
N PRO A 78 40.00 -17.60 20.05
CA PRO A 78 39.09 -16.48 20.24
C PRO A 78 39.07 -16.02 21.70
N ILE A 79 38.93 -14.71 21.92
CA ILE A 79 38.78 -14.14 23.27
C ILE A 79 37.29 -14.00 23.56
N LEU A 80 36.79 -14.74 24.56
CA LEU A 80 35.38 -14.72 24.97
C LEU A 80 35.07 -13.57 25.93
N GLN A 81 35.97 -13.33 26.88
CA GLN A 81 35.81 -12.29 27.89
C GLN A 81 37.17 -11.85 28.44
N ILE A 82 37.25 -10.58 28.81
CA ILE A 82 38.41 -10.00 29.50
C ILE A 82 37.98 -9.53 30.89
N GLY A 83 38.82 -9.78 31.89
CA GLY A 83 38.62 -9.34 33.26
C GLY A 83 39.91 -8.78 33.85
N CYS A 84 39.81 -7.94 34.87
CA CYS A 84 40.97 -7.38 35.57
C CYS A 84 40.77 -7.50 37.07
N GLY A 85 41.84 -7.88 37.79
CA GLY A 85 41.80 -8.08 39.23
C GLY A 85 43.17 -8.37 39.82
N ARG A 86 43.23 -8.62 41.13
CA ARG A 86 44.44 -9.02 41.87
C ARG A 86 44.55 -10.54 41.92
N LEU A 87 45.06 -11.10 40.83
CA LEU A 87 45.01 -12.53 40.51
C LEU A 87 46.29 -13.29 40.86
N VAL A 88 47.37 -12.63 41.28
CA VAL A 88 48.64 -13.28 41.64
C VAL A 88 48.86 -13.31 43.15
N SER A 89 49.33 -14.44 43.67
CA SER A 89 49.65 -14.61 45.09
C SER A 89 50.70 -13.59 45.56
N GLY A 90 50.33 -12.77 46.55
CA GLY A 90 51.26 -11.82 47.19
C GLY A 90 51.53 -10.51 46.42
N SER A 91 50.91 -10.31 45.25
CA SER A 91 50.98 -9.05 44.50
C SER A 91 49.72 -8.21 44.69
N LEU A 92 49.87 -6.89 44.80
CA LEU A 92 48.75 -5.93 44.82
C LEU A 92 48.48 -5.30 43.45
N VAL A 93 49.28 -5.67 42.45
CA VAL A 93 49.20 -5.17 41.09
C VAL A 93 48.00 -5.81 40.40
N TYR A 94 47.23 -5.05 39.63
CA TYR A 94 46.17 -5.56 38.76
C TYR A 94 46.78 -6.34 37.59
N GLN A 95 46.28 -7.57 37.39
CA GLN A 95 46.53 -8.40 36.23
C GLN A 95 45.30 -8.46 35.34
N THR A 96 45.52 -8.76 34.06
CA THR A 96 44.49 -8.98 33.06
C THR A 96 44.27 -10.48 32.88
N ALA A 97 43.07 -10.97 33.16
CA ALA A 97 42.62 -12.31 32.82
C ALA A 97 41.98 -12.30 31.42
N VAL A 98 42.39 -13.25 30.58
CA VAL A 98 41.85 -13.47 29.25
C VAL A 98 41.24 -14.88 29.23
N LEU A 99 39.95 -14.95 28.89
CA LEU A 99 39.23 -16.20 28.76
C LEU A 99 39.15 -16.59 27.29
N ASN A 100 39.71 -17.75 26.97
CA ASN A 100 39.54 -18.47 25.71
C ASN A 100 38.58 -19.67 25.93
N PRO A 101 38.07 -20.33 24.88
CA PRO A 101 37.11 -21.42 25.03
C PRO A 101 37.58 -22.55 25.94
N ARG A 102 38.87 -22.91 25.89
CA ARG A 102 39.45 -24.03 26.66
C ARG A 102 40.61 -23.63 27.56
N CYS A 103 40.85 -22.33 27.72
CA CYS A 103 42.01 -21.83 28.43
C CYS A 103 41.67 -20.51 29.15
N LEU A 104 42.13 -20.38 30.39
CA LEU A 104 42.12 -19.15 31.15
C LEU A 104 43.57 -18.73 31.38
N SER A 105 43.96 -17.58 30.83
CA SER A 105 45.34 -17.08 30.90
C SER A 105 45.40 -15.75 31.64
N VAL A 106 46.37 -15.61 32.54
CA VAL A 106 46.57 -14.38 33.33
C VAL A 106 47.87 -13.72 32.94
N HIS A 107 47.76 -12.45 32.57
CA HIS A 107 48.84 -11.65 32.02
C HIS A 107 49.11 -10.40 32.86
N LEU A 108 50.37 -9.97 32.88
CA LEU A 108 50.82 -8.73 33.49
C LEU A 108 51.32 -7.77 32.42
N LEU A 109 50.72 -6.59 32.38
CA LEU A 109 51.24 -5.47 31.60
C LEU A 109 52.39 -4.80 32.37
N LYS A 110 53.61 -4.89 31.82
CA LYS A 110 54.77 -4.13 32.32
C LYS A 110 55.06 -2.99 31.36
N ILE A 111 54.86 -1.76 31.86
CA ILE A 111 55.21 -0.53 31.15
C ILE A 111 56.61 -0.11 31.63
N LYS A 112 57.61 -0.18 30.77
CA LYS A 112 58.94 0.40 31.05
C LYS A 112 58.98 1.81 30.48
N GLU A 113 59.03 2.82 31.36
CA GLU A 113 59.25 4.20 30.93
C GLU A 113 60.67 4.35 30.37
N GLY A 114 60.77 4.67 29.08
CA GLY A 114 62.02 5.05 28.43
C GLY A 114 62.47 6.45 28.91
N GLY A 115 63.78 6.67 29.01
CA GLY A 115 64.35 7.97 29.39
C GLY A 115 63.94 9.13 28.46
N ALA A 116 64.31 10.36 28.87
CA ALA A 116 63.83 11.69 28.43
C ALA A 116 63.73 12.05 26.92
N ALA A 117 63.91 11.11 25.98
CA ALA A 117 63.56 11.27 24.57
C ALA A 117 62.52 10.18 24.21
N GLY A 118 61.25 10.56 24.14
CA GLY A 118 60.06 9.69 24.14
C GLY A 118 59.82 8.83 22.90
N TYR A 119 60.81 8.08 22.42
CA TYR A 119 60.68 7.22 21.23
C TYR A 119 60.79 5.71 21.46
N SER A 120 60.85 5.21 22.70
CA SER A 120 60.68 3.76 22.91
C SER A 120 60.29 3.40 24.36
N SER A 121 59.01 3.54 24.71
CA SER A 121 58.43 2.76 25.81
C SER A 121 58.27 1.32 25.32
N GLN A 122 59.10 0.40 25.83
CA GLN A 122 58.90 -1.02 25.57
C GLN A 122 57.85 -1.55 26.54
N ASN A 123 56.61 -1.67 26.06
CA ASN A 123 55.53 -2.30 26.80
C ASN A 123 55.55 -3.80 26.53
N THR A 124 55.63 -4.61 27.58
CA THR A 124 55.58 -6.08 27.47
C THR A 124 54.37 -6.60 28.21
N PHE A 125 53.62 -7.49 27.57
CA PHE A 125 52.50 -8.19 28.16
C PHE A 125 52.93 -9.64 28.41
N GLU A 126 53.31 -9.93 29.65
CA GLU A 126 53.87 -11.21 30.01
C GLU A 126 52.79 -12.14 30.57
N GLN A 127 52.69 -13.36 30.04
CA GLN A 127 51.84 -14.41 30.59
C GLN A 127 52.48 -14.95 31.89
N ILE A 128 51.73 -14.91 32.99
CA ILE A 128 52.22 -15.35 34.31
C ILE A 128 51.92 -16.83 34.51
N TYR A 129 50.67 -17.22 34.28
CA TYR A 129 50.21 -18.60 34.37
C TYR A 129 49.01 -18.86 33.46
N GLU A 130 48.72 -20.13 33.24
CA GLU A 130 47.66 -20.62 32.36
C GLU A 130 46.93 -21.79 33.03
N HIS A 131 45.60 -21.74 33.00
CA HIS A 131 44.72 -22.84 33.40
C HIS A 131 44.06 -23.43 32.18
N ARG A 132 44.23 -24.74 31.98
CA ARG A 132 43.51 -25.48 30.94
C ARG A 132 42.15 -25.93 31.46
N LEU A 133 41.10 -25.64 30.70
CA LEU A 133 39.72 -25.95 31.04
C LEU A 133 39.31 -27.27 30.39
N GLU A 134 38.78 -28.19 31.19
CA GLU A 134 38.28 -29.49 30.71
C GLU A 134 36.99 -29.35 29.90
N ARG A 135 36.26 -28.26 30.11
CA ARG A 135 34.99 -27.94 29.46
C ARG A 135 35.11 -26.59 28.74
N SER A 136 34.22 -26.34 27.79
CA SER A 136 34.19 -25.05 27.11
C SER A 136 33.61 -23.98 28.02
N ALA A 137 34.31 -22.86 28.18
CA ALA A 137 33.85 -21.72 28.95
C ALA A 137 32.81 -20.90 28.17
N ALA A 138 31.95 -20.19 28.91
CA ALA A 138 30.97 -19.24 28.41
C ALA A 138 31.36 -17.81 28.83
N ASN A 139 31.47 -17.59 30.14
CA ASN A 139 31.84 -16.32 30.75
C ASN A 139 32.55 -16.59 32.10
N PHE A 140 33.02 -15.55 32.76
CA PHE A 140 33.59 -15.63 34.09
C PHE A 140 33.34 -14.36 34.90
N THR A 141 33.50 -14.48 36.21
CA THR A 141 33.44 -13.34 37.14
C THR A 141 34.66 -13.33 38.05
N ILE A 142 35.09 -12.13 38.43
CA ILE A 142 36.23 -11.91 39.34
C ILE A 142 35.70 -11.32 40.63
N GLY A 143 36.14 -11.84 41.78
CA GLY A 143 35.75 -11.28 43.07
C GLY A 143 36.55 -11.83 44.24
N GLN A 144 36.33 -11.22 45.40
CA GLN A 144 36.94 -11.60 46.68
C GLN A 144 36.08 -12.68 47.35
N PHE A 145 36.07 -13.88 46.78
CA PHE A 145 35.22 -14.97 47.28
C PHE A 145 35.65 -15.35 48.70
N GLY A 146 34.69 -15.62 49.60
CA GLY A 146 34.97 -15.93 51.00
C GLY A 146 35.39 -14.72 51.84
N GLY A 147 35.28 -13.50 51.31
CA GLY A 147 35.64 -12.27 52.03
C GLY A 147 37.15 -12.05 52.21
N VAL A 148 37.97 -12.68 51.35
CA VAL A 148 39.44 -12.55 51.41
C VAL A 148 39.87 -11.12 51.04
N ARG A 149 40.67 -10.49 51.89
CA ARG A 149 41.17 -9.13 51.63
C ARG A 149 42.37 -9.15 50.67
N ASN A 150 42.33 -8.24 49.71
CA ASN A 150 43.42 -7.96 48.76
C ASN A 150 43.79 -9.09 47.78
N ARG A 151 42.95 -10.12 47.64
CA ARG A 151 43.11 -11.17 46.64
C ARG A 151 41.79 -11.35 45.92
N ASP A 152 41.84 -11.40 44.60
CA ASP A 152 40.67 -11.69 43.80
C ASP A 152 40.83 -13.09 43.18
N PHE A 153 39.74 -13.83 43.17
CA PHE A 153 39.61 -15.18 42.63
C PHE A 153 38.72 -15.16 41.40
N ILE A 154 38.80 -16.22 40.59
CA ILE A 154 38.10 -16.33 39.32
C ILE A 154 37.09 -17.48 39.40
N CYS A 155 35.86 -17.21 38.99
CA CYS A 155 34.84 -18.24 38.80
C CYS A 155 34.46 -18.26 37.32
N VAL A 156 34.70 -19.39 36.65
CA VAL A 156 34.39 -19.60 35.24
C VAL A 156 33.08 -20.38 35.12
N GLN A 157 32.14 -19.84 34.35
CA GLN A 157 30.94 -20.56 33.94
C GLN A 157 31.21 -21.28 32.63
N THR A 158 30.93 -22.57 32.61
CA THR A 158 31.01 -23.41 31.41
C THR A 158 29.69 -23.45 30.66
N LEU A 159 29.72 -23.81 29.37
CA LEU A 159 28.52 -23.94 28.54
C LEU A 159 27.51 -24.97 29.08
N ASP A 160 27.96 -25.96 29.85
CA ASP A 160 27.10 -27.02 30.43
C ASP A 160 26.52 -26.62 31.80
N GLY A 161 26.80 -25.41 32.30
CA GLY A 161 26.28 -24.92 33.58
C GLY A 161 27.07 -25.36 34.80
N THR A 162 28.30 -25.83 34.63
CA THR A 162 29.26 -26.00 35.73
C THR A 162 30.05 -24.72 36.01
N LEU A 163 30.17 -24.38 37.28
CA LEU A 163 31.01 -23.29 37.81
C LEU A 163 32.34 -23.87 38.28
N GLU A 164 33.45 -23.40 37.72
CA GLU A 164 34.80 -23.78 38.11
C GLU A 164 35.47 -22.64 38.87
N PHE A 165 36.00 -22.93 40.06
CA PHE A 165 36.61 -21.94 40.94
C PHE A 165 38.13 -22.04 40.91
N PHE A 166 38.80 -20.90 40.73
CA PHE A 166 40.25 -20.77 40.69
C PHE A 166 40.71 -19.77 41.74
N GLU A 167 41.43 -20.26 42.75
CA GLU A 167 42.19 -19.45 43.69
C GLU A 167 43.56 -19.14 43.09
N GLN A 168 43.63 -18.06 42.31
CA GLN A 168 44.86 -17.55 41.68
C GLN A 168 45.54 -18.63 40.81
N GLU A 169 46.69 -19.15 41.23
CA GLU A 169 47.44 -20.18 40.49
C GLU A 169 46.87 -21.60 40.64
N ASN A 170 45.88 -21.83 41.52
CA ASN A 170 45.33 -23.17 41.79
C ASN A 170 43.84 -23.26 41.44
N ARG A 171 43.41 -24.39 40.86
CA ARG A 171 41.99 -24.76 40.73
C ARG A 171 41.53 -25.38 42.05
N THR A 172 40.41 -24.89 42.61
CA THR A 172 39.92 -25.33 43.92
C THR A 172 38.87 -26.43 43.80
N PHE A 173 37.72 -26.14 43.20
CA PHE A 173 36.62 -27.09 43.04
C PHE A 173 35.73 -26.72 41.86
N SER A 174 34.84 -27.65 41.47
CA SER A 174 33.81 -27.42 40.46
C SER A 174 32.42 -27.77 40.98
N CYS A 175 31.40 -27.06 40.50
CA CYS A 175 30.03 -27.16 41.00
C CYS A 175 29.01 -27.04 39.86
N SER A 176 28.10 -28.00 39.71
CA SER A 176 27.03 -27.95 38.70
C SER A 176 25.77 -27.21 39.19
N LEU A 177 25.27 -26.27 38.39
CA LEU A 177 24.01 -25.58 38.67
C LEU A 177 22.79 -26.49 38.40
N SER A 178 21.73 -26.31 39.19
CA SER A 178 20.44 -26.99 38.97
C SER A 178 19.58 -26.21 37.95
N ASN A 179 18.74 -26.88 37.16
CA ASN A 179 17.82 -26.25 36.19
C ASN A 179 18.53 -25.32 35.18
N PHE A 180 19.69 -25.75 34.71
CA PHE A 180 20.46 -25.06 33.68
C PHE A 180 20.01 -25.51 32.28
N LEU A 181 19.89 -24.56 31.35
CA LEU A 181 19.59 -24.81 29.93
C LEU A 181 20.57 -24.06 29.03
N LEU A 182 20.76 -22.77 29.30
CA LEU A 182 21.68 -21.90 28.59
C LEU A 182 22.49 -21.07 29.60
N PRO A 183 23.75 -20.71 29.29
CA PRO A 183 24.54 -19.83 30.15
C PRO A 183 23.96 -18.41 30.10
N GLY A 184 23.61 -17.90 31.28
CA GLY A 184 23.24 -16.50 31.48
C GLY A 184 24.41 -15.67 32.03
N PRO A 185 24.24 -14.35 32.19
CA PRO A 185 25.24 -13.51 32.84
C PRO A 185 25.49 -13.94 34.30
N LEU A 186 26.76 -14.03 34.70
CA LEU A 186 27.21 -14.41 36.03
C LEU A 186 27.94 -13.25 36.72
N VAL A 187 27.46 -12.83 37.89
CA VAL A 187 28.08 -11.75 38.66
C VAL A 187 28.23 -12.11 40.13
N PHE A 188 29.31 -11.64 40.74
CA PHE A 188 29.59 -11.80 42.16
C PHE A 188 29.23 -10.53 42.96
N VAL A 189 28.49 -10.72 44.07
CA VAL A 189 28.14 -9.67 45.03
C VAL A 189 29.02 -9.80 46.27
N LYS A 190 29.94 -8.85 46.47
CA LYS A 190 30.96 -8.92 47.54
C LYS A 190 30.37 -8.93 48.94
N LYS A 191 29.34 -8.12 49.20
CA LYS A 191 28.78 -7.93 50.54
C LYS A 191 28.08 -9.17 51.10
N THR A 192 27.32 -9.88 50.26
CA THR A 192 26.63 -11.11 50.63
C THR A 192 27.43 -12.38 50.38
N ASP A 193 28.59 -12.24 49.72
CA ASP A 193 29.45 -13.34 49.26
C ASP A 193 28.63 -14.36 48.45
N SER A 194 27.88 -13.83 47.49
CA SER A 194 26.93 -14.57 46.67
C SER A 194 27.17 -14.37 45.17
N PHE A 195 26.99 -15.45 44.41
CA PHE A 195 26.91 -15.46 42.97
C PHE A 195 25.47 -15.29 42.53
N VAL A 196 25.25 -14.44 41.54
CA VAL A 196 23.93 -14.20 40.95
C VAL A 196 24.00 -14.61 39.48
N THR A 197 23.08 -15.50 39.10
CA THR A 197 22.93 -16.03 37.74
C THR A 197 21.46 -16.18 37.41
N VAL A 198 21.14 -16.57 36.17
CA VAL A 198 19.78 -16.84 35.70
C VAL A 198 19.61 -18.32 35.42
N ASP A 199 18.49 -18.89 35.87
CA ASP A 199 18.08 -20.27 35.60
C ASP A 199 17.25 -20.36 34.30
N GLY A 200 17.08 -21.57 33.76
CA GLY A 200 16.28 -21.81 32.55
C GLY A 200 14.79 -21.45 32.66
N ASN A 201 14.28 -21.21 33.86
CA ASN A 201 12.89 -20.77 34.11
C ASN A 201 12.73 -19.23 34.14
N TRP A 202 13.69 -18.48 33.59
CA TRP A 202 13.72 -17.01 33.62
C TRP A 202 13.67 -16.41 35.03
N SER A 203 14.27 -17.13 35.98
CA SER A 203 14.41 -16.69 37.36
C SER A 203 15.86 -16.34 37.67
N VAL A 204 16.06 -15.20 38.31
CA VAL A 204 17.35 -14.79 38.89
C VAL A 204 17.55 -15.55 40.18
N VAL A 205 18.72 -16.14 40.32
CA VAL A 205 19.05 -17.07 41.39
C VAL A 205 20.34 -16.63 42.05
N SER A 206 20.35 -16.65 43.37
CA SER A 206 21.53 -16.30 44.17
C SER A 206 22.06 -17.50 44.95
N TYR A 207 23.33 -17.81 44.77
CA TYR A 207 24.05 -18.88 45.45
C TYR A 207 25.17 -18.32 46.33
N LYS A 208 25.18 -18.63 47.62
CA LYS A 208 26.27 -18.24 48.51
C LYS A 208 27.52 -19.06 48.22
N TYR A 209 28.69 -18.43 48.31
CA TYR A 209 29.97 -19.10 48.07
C TYR A 209 30.15 -20.36 48.94
N ASN A 210 29.87 -20.27 50.25
CA ASN A 210 29.98 -21.42 51.17
C ASN A 210 29.10 -22.62 50.75
N ALA A 211 27.90 -22.36 50.21
CA ALA A 211 27.01 -23.42 49.76
C ALA A 211 27.54 -24.09 48.48
N LEU A 212 28.23 -23.33 47.62
CA LEU A 212 28.89 -23.85 46.42
C LEU A 212 30.15 -24.65 46.77
N SER A 213 30.95 -24.20 47.75
CA SER A 213 32.14 -24.92 48.20
C SER A 213 31.81 -26.24 48.89
N GLU A 214 30.74 -26.27 49.71
CA GLU A 214 30.26 -27.52 50.33
C GLU A 214 29.68 -28.52 49.32
N GLY A 215 29.10 -27.99 48.23
CA GLY A 215 28.52 -28.77 47.15
C GLY A 215 29.52 -29.18 46.06
N GLY A 216 30.72 -28.62 46.07
CA GLY A 216 31.72 -28.78 45.03
C GLY A 216 32.49 -30.10 45.11
N ASP A 217 32.81 -30.64 43.94
CA ASP A 217 33.69 -31.80 43.82
C ASP A 217 35.13 -31.33 43.55
N GLU A 218 36.08 -31.80 44.36
CA GLU A 218 37.53 -31.50 44.24
C GLU A 218 38.27 -32.51 43.32
N SER A 219 37.65 -33.64 42.95
CA SER A 219 38.29 -34.73 42.19
C SER A 219 37.91 -34.76 40.70
N ASN A 220 38.91 -34.83 39.82
CA ASN A 220 38.81 -34.95 38.35
C ASN A 220 38.28 -36.31 37.83
N VAL A 221 37.38 -36.99 38.55
CA VAL A 221 36.92 -38.33 38.15
C VAL A 221 35.43 -38.32 37.84
N GLU A 222 35.07 -38.92 36.70
CA GLU A 222 33.78 -39.04 36.00
C GLU A 222 32.55 -39.49 36.83
N ASN A 223 32.64 -39.55 38.15
CA ASN A 223 31.53 -39.82 39.07
C ASN A 223 31.07 -38.54 39.80
N CYS A 224 30.70 -37.50 39.04
CA CYS A 224 29.96 -36.36 39.59
C CYS A 224 28.55 -36.82 40.01
N LYS A 225 28.38 -37.17 41.29
CA LYS A 225 27.03 -37.27 41.86
C LYS A 225 26.48 -35.86 41.94
N TYR A 226 25.55 -35.51 41.07
CA TYR A 226 24.81 -34.25 41.07
C TYR A 226 24.17 -33.98 42.45
N LYS A 227 24.92 -33.35 43.35
CA LYS A 227 24.36 -32.82 44.59
C LYS A 227 23.54 -31.61 44.21
N LYS A 228 22.22 -31.70 44.41
CA LYS A 228 21.31 -30.61 44.14
C LYS A 228 21.59 -29.46 45.12
N ILE A 229 22.17 -28.39 44.63
CA ILE A 229 22.45 -27.18 45.41
C ILE A 229 21.21 -26.31 45.38
N ASN A 230 20.71 -25.97 46.57
CA ASN A 230 19.55 -25.09 46.69
C ASN A 230 20.00 -23.63 46.68
N PRO A 231 19.31 -22.77 45.94
CA PRO A 231 19.60 -21.35 45.95
C PRO A 231 19.18 -20.68 47.26
N THR A 232 19.84 -19.56 47.57
CA THR A 232 19.54 -18.74 48.75
C THR A 232 18.21 -18.01 48.57
N TRP A 233 18.00 -17.46 47.39
CA TRP A 233 16.73 -16.86 46.98
C TRP A 233 16.60 -16.96 45.46
N THR A 234 15.35 -16.93 45.00
CA THR A 234 15.00 -16.91 43.58
C THR A 234 13.98 -15.80 43.33
N TYR A 235 14.09 -15.13 42.18
CA TYR A 235 13.15 -14.09 41.76
C TYR A 235 12.80 -14.31 40.28
N ASN A 236 11.53 -14.55 39.98
CA ASN A 236 11.07 -14.77 38.60
C ASN A 236 10.91 -13.44 37.85
N LEU A 237 11.67 -13.25 36.77
CA LEU A 237 11.58 -12.06 35.91
C LEU A 237 10.50 -12.20 34.84
N GLY A 238 10.24 -13.43 34.38
CA GLY A 238 9.30 -13.72 33.29
C GLY A 238 9.85 -13.41 31.88
N GLU A 239 11.13 -13.07 31.76
CA GLU A 239 11.83 -12.84 30.49
C GLU A 239 13.32 -13.20 30.60
N ASN A 240 13.99 -13.31 29.45
CA ASN A 240 15.43 -13.56 29.40
C ASN A 240 16.23 -12.31 29.77
N VAL A 241 17.46 -12.52 30.24
CA VAL A 241 18.37 -11.47 30.72
C VAL A 241 19.55 -11.35 29.78
N LEU A 242 19.84 -10.13 29.34
CA LEU A 242 20.99 -9.80 28.52
C LEU A 242 22.25 -9.67 29.37
N ASP A 243 22.18 -8.84 30.41
CA ASP A 243 23.32 -8.53 31.26
C ASP A 243 22.89 -8.15 32.70
N ILE A 244 23.80 -8.35 33.65
CA ILE A 244 23.63 -8.06 35.07
C ILE A 244 24.80 -7.17 35.52
N ALA A 245 24.48 -6.09 36.22
CA ALA A 245 25.46 -5.20 36.81
C ALA A 245 25.21 -5.07 38.32
N VAL A 246 26.27 -5.19 39.11
CA VAL A 246 26.22 -5.00 40.56
C VAL A 246 26.90 -3.69 40.90
N VAL A 247 26.17 -2.81 41.60
CA VAL A 247 26.69 -1.51 42.03
C VAL A 247 26.66 -1.40 43.55
N GLU A 248 27.79 -1.02 44.12
CA GLU A 248 27.95 -0.81 45.56
C GLU A 248 27.78 0.67 45.90
N ASP A 249 26.85 0.99 46.79
CA ASP A 249 26.71 2.33 47.35
C ASP A 249 27.55 2.42 48.63
N ALA A 250 28.72 3.06 48.52
CA ALA A 250 29.65 3.24 49.62
C ALA A 250 29.07 4.09 50.76
N VAL A 251 28.10 4.97 50.50
CA VAL A 251 27.55 5.90 51.51
C VAL A 251 26.61 5.18 52.46
N ASN A 252 25.68 4.41 51.91
CA ASN A 252 24.67 3.67 52.68
C ASN A 252 25.05 2.22 52.94
N ASN A 253 26.18 1.78 52.40
CA ASN A 253 26.63 0.40 52.48
C ASN A 253 25.53 -0.55 51.98
N LEU A 254 24.89 -0.22 50.85
CA LEU A 254 23.86 -1.03 50.20
C LEU A 254 24.37 -1.44 48.82
N ASN A 255 24.07 -2.67 48.40
CA ASN A 255 24.36 -3.12 47.06
C ASN A 255 23.05 -3.27 46.27
N TYR A 256 23.13 -2.88 45.00
CA TYR A 256 22.03 -2.95 44.05
C TYR A 256 22.42 -3.88 42.91
N ILE A 257 21.57 -4.86 42.63
CA ILE A 257 21.71 -5.76 41.50
C ILE A 257 20.78 -5.22 40.42
N VAL A 258 21.34 -4.60 39.39
CA VAL A 258 20.59 -4.09 38.25
C VAL A 258 20.66 -5.12 37.13
N ILE A 259 19.51 -5.43 36.56
CA ILE A 259 19.35 -6.53 35.61
C ILE A 259 18.65 -5.97 34.38
N LEU A 260 19.26 -6.16 33.23
CA LEU A 260 18.71 -5.77 31.94
C LEU A 260 18.08 -7.00 31.28
N GLY A 261 16.75 -7.04 31.25
CA GLY A 261 16.00 -7.99 30.45
C GLY A 261 15.82 -7.51 29.01
N GLU A 262 15.21 -8.36 28.18
CA GLU A 262 14.88 -8.00 26.79
C GLU A 262 13.86 -6.85 26.69
N ARG A 263 13.02 -6.64 27.71
CA ARG A 263 12.00 -5.59 27.69
C ARG A 263 11.91 -4.78 28.97
N ASN A 264 12.46 -5.24 30.09
CA ASN A 264 12.41 -4.51 31.35
C ASN A 264 13.80 -4.35 31.98
N LEU A 265 13.97 -3.23 32.69
CA LEU A 265 15.09 -2.97 33.58
C LEU A 265 14.64 -3.21 35.02
N PHE A 266 15.31 -4.11 35.72
CA PHE A 266 15.03 -4.42 37.12
C PHE A 266 16.17 -3.93 38.01
N CYS A 267 15.84 -3.50 39.22
CA CYS A 267 16.82 -3.29 40.27
C CYS A 267 16.37 -4.03 41.53
N LEU A 268 17.16 -5.03 41.94
CA LEU A 268 16.96 -5.83 43.13
C LEU A 268 17.92 -5.37 44.25
N PHE A 269 17.51 -5.57 45.49
CA PHE A 269 18.41 -5.56 46.64
C PHE A 269 19.13 -6.91 46.77
N ASP A 270 20.21 -6.94 47.54
CA ASP A 270 20.94 -8.16 47.93
C ASP A 270 20.08 -9.32 48.47
N THR A 271 18.91 -8.99 49.01
CA THR A 271 17.96 -9.94 49.60
C THR A 271 17.01 -10.56 48.56
N GLY A 272 17.12 -10.21 47.28
CA GLY A 272 16.20 -10.64 46.23
C GLY A 272 14.87 -9.88 46.19
N ARG A 273 14.73 -8.82 47.00
CA ARG A 273 13.56 -7.93 46.95
C ARG A 273 13.70 -6.91 45.83
N LEU A 274 12.64 -6.67 45.08
CA LEU A 274 12.59 -5.64 44.03
C LEU A 274 12.59 -4.23 44.64
N LYS A 275 13.53 -3.38 44.22
CA LYS A 275 13.54 -1.93 44.52
C LYS A 275 12.64 -1.20 43.54
N PHE A 276 12.87 -1.41 42.25
CA PHE A 276 12.03 -0.87 41.18
C PHE A 276 12.15 -1.73 39.92
N MET A 277 11.15 -1.62 39.05
CA MET A 277 11.14 -2.16 37.69
C MET A 277 10.73 -1.04 36.74
N LYS A 278 11.36 -0.98 35.58
CA LYS A 278 10.99 -0.10 34.47
C LYS A 278 10.79 -0.93 33.22
N LYS A 279 9.56 -0.91 32.67
CA LYS A 279 9.29 -1.42 31.34
C LYS A 279 9.86 -0.47 30.28
N LEU A 280 10.65 -1.02 29.37
CA LEU A 280 11.23 -0.33 28.22
C LEU A 280 10.29 -0.52 27.03
N GLU A 281 10.09 0.55 26.25
CA GLU A 281 9.25 0.53 25.04
C GLU A 281 10.07 0.22 23.78
N TYR A 282 11.36 -0.06 23.96
CA TYR A 282 12.35 -0.38 22.94
C TYR A 282 13.16 -1.59 23.39
N SER A 283 13.84 -2.23 22.45
CA SER A 283 14.75 -3.35 22.74
C SER A 283 16.11 -2.79 23.18
N PRO A 284 16.55 -3.04 24.42
CA PRO A 284 17.88 -2.62 24.86
C PRO A 284 18.95 -3.57 24.30
N MET A 285 20.12 -3.03 23.97
CA MET A 285 21.26 -3.84 23.51
C MET A 285 22.27 -4.05 24.63
N CYS A 286 22.68 -2.96 25.27
CA CYS A 286 23.65 -2.98 26.35
C CYS A 286 23.34 -1.90 27.37
N PHE A 287 23.87 -2.07 28.58
CA PHE A 287 23.73 -1.08 29.63
C PHE A 287 24.95 -1.01 30.54
N GLU A 288 25.09 0.12 31.22
CA GLU A 288 26.09 0.33 32.26
C GLU A 288 25.43 1.07 33.42
N THR A 289 25.80 0.73 34.65
CA THR A 289 25.16 1.31 35.84
C THR A 289 26.16 1.85 36.83
N TYR A 290 25.79 2.94 37.50
CA TYR A 290 26.59 3.54 38.55
C TYR A 290 25.69 4.23 39.58
N VAL A 291 26.20 4.44 40.79
CA VAL A 291 25.45 5.11 41.86
C VAL A 291 26.07 6.48 42.14
N ILE A 292 25.21 7.49 42.28
CA ILE A 292 25.58 8.81 42.81
C ILE A 292 24.57 9.15 43.90
N CYS A 293 25.05 9.35 45.14
CA CYS A 293 24.25 9.78 46.27
C CYS A 293 22.91 9.01 46.38
N GLU A 294 22.98 7.69 46.59
CA GLU A 294 21.84 6.74 46.73
C GLU A 294 21.01 6.46 45.46
N ARG A 295 21.16 7.27 44.42
CA ARG A 295 20.41 7.16 43.18
C ARG A 295 21.17 6.28 42.19
N VAL A 296 20.49 5.27 41.68
CA VAL A 296 21.02 4.36 40.66
C VAL A 296 20.83 5.04 39.32
N TYR A 297 21.93 5.32 38.63
CA TYR A 297 21.92 5.76 37.25
C TYR A 297 22.15 4.57 36.33
N SER A 298 21.30 4.43 35.32
CA SER A 298 21.40 3.36 34.31
C SER A 298 21.50 3.99 32.93
N LEU A 299 22.60 3.71 32.24
CA LEU A 299 22.85 4.06 30.86
C LEU A 299 22.37 2.89 30.00
N VAL A 300 21.28 3.04 29.27
CA VAL A 300 20.73 1.98 28.42
C VAL A 300 20.81 2.41 26.96
N VAL A 301 21.32 1.55 26.10
CA VAL A 301 21.35 1.79 24.66
C VAL A 301 20.19 1.04 23.99
N SER A 302 19.42 1.74 23.17
CA SER A 302 18.37 1.14 22.34
C SER A 302 18.90 0.64 21.00
N ASP A 303 18.20 -0.33 20.43
CA ASP A 303 18.31 -0.78 19.03
C ASP A 303 18.34 0.36 17.99
N THR A 304 17.61 1.45 18.27
CA THR A 304 17.53 2.66 17.45
C THR A 304 18.72 3.61 17.62
N SER A 305 19.86 3.12 18.16
CA SER A 305 21.09 3.88 18.38
C SER A 305 20.90 5.14 19.26
N ASN A 306 20.04 5.05 20.28
CA ASN A 306 19.89 6.11 21.27
C ASN A 306 20.42 5.66 22.63
N LEU A 307 21.18 6.52 23.28
CA LEU A 307 21.59 6.37 24.67
C LEU A 307 20.59 7.07 25.59
N LEU A 308 20.04 6.31 26.53
CA LEU A 308 19.04 6.77 27.49
C LEU A 308 19.62 6.68 28.90
N VAL A 309 19.66 7.81 29.60
CA VAL A 309 20.18 7.92 30.96
C VAL A 309 19.01 7.98 31.92
N TYR A 310 18.80 6.91 32.68
CA TYR A 310 17.77 6.82 33.71
C TYR A 310 18.34 7.14 35.09
N GLU A 311 17.63 7.95 35.86
CA GLU A 311 17.76 8.03 37.31
C GLU A 311 16.64 7.18 37.92
N ASN A 312 17.00 6.02 38.48
CA ASN A 312 16.09 4.94 38.88
C ASN A 312 15.15 4.56 37.72
N THR A 313 13.92 5.11 37.70
CA THR A 313 12.92 4.88 36.63
C THR A 313 12.67 6.11 35.76
N THR A 314 13.23 7.26 36.12
CA THR A 314 12.98 8.55 35.44
C THR A 314 14.04 8.80 34.37
N LEU A 315 13.63 9.10 33.14
CA LEU A 315 14.56 9.46 32.07
C LEU A 315 15.08 10.88 32.30
N LYS A 316 16.40 11.04 32.40
CA LYS A 316 17.06 12.35 32.58
C LYS A 316 17.68 12.89 31.31
N TRP A 317 18.24 12.01 30.49
CA TRP A 317 18.91 12.41 29.27
C TRP A 317 18.68 11.39 28.18
N SER A 318 18.58 11.87 26.94
CA SER A 318 18.54 11.05 25.75
C SER A 318 19.51 11.65 24.74
N ALA A 319 20.40 10.83 24.19
CA ALA A 319 21.36 11.27 23.19
C ALA A 319 21.40 10.28 22.03
N LYS A 320 21.29 10.81 20.80
CA LYS A 320 21.49 10.02 19.59
C LYS A 320 22.97 9.67 19.43
N LEU A 321 23.24 8.39 19.20
CA LEU A 321 24.56 7.85 18.88
C LEU A 321 24.80 7.88 17.37
N ASN A 322 26.07 7.83 16.96
CA ASN A 322 26.46 7.79 15.55
C ASN A 322 26.39 6.38 14.96
N PHE A 323 26.45 5.36 15.80
CA PHE A 323 26.41 3.94 15.46
C PHE A 323 25.76 3.15 16.62
N LEU A 324 25.49 1.86 16.41
CA LEU A 324 24.94 0.97 17.43
C LEU A 324 26.07 0.26 18.21
N PRO A 325 26.27 0.57 19.51
CA PRO A 325 27.27 -0.13 20.32
C PRO A 325 26.71 -1.41 20.97
N ILE A 326 27.57 -2.42 21.07
CA ILE A 326 27.31 -3.67 21.78
C ILE A 326 27.78 -3.64 23.24
N SER A 327 28.73 -2.77 23.57
CA SER A 327 29.23 -2.59 24.94
C SER A 327 29.43 -1.10 25.25
N VAL A 328 29.09 -0.71 26.47
CA VAL A 328 29.17 0.66 26.98
C VAL A 328 29.89 0.62 28.30
N ARG A 329 30.92 1.46 28.47
CA ARG A 329 31.62 1.60 29.75
C ARG A 329 31.87 3.06 30.08
N ARG A 330 31.80 3.38 31.37
CA ARG A 330 32.19 4.70 31.88
C ARG A 330 33.68 4.72 32.15
N THR A 331 34.36 5.78 31.70
CA THR A 331 35.81 5.91 31.75
C THR A 331 36.23 7.22 32.43
N PHE A 332 37.35 7.18 33.16
CA PHE A 332 37.99 8.32 33.79
C PHE A 332 39.37 8.55 33.14
N LEU A 333 39.37 9.43 32.15
CA LEU A 333 40.59 9.84 31.44
C LEU A 333 41.21 11.06 32.14
N LYS A 334 42.52 11.29 31.96
CA LYS A 334 43.33 12.35 32.62
C LYS A 334 42.59 13.69 32.78
N ASN A 335 41.95 14.15 31.70
CA ASN A 335 41.29 15.47 31.63
C ASN A 335 39.75 15.39 31.64
N VAL A 336 39.16 14.21 31.47
CA VAL A 336 37.71 14.04 31.33
C VAL A 336 37.24 12.89 32.21
N LYS A 337 36.59 13.25 33.32
CA LYS A 337 35.97 12.28 34.24
C LYS A 337 34.56 11.93 33.77
N GLY A 338 34.30 10.64 33.59
CA GLY A 338 32.98 10.15 33.18
C GLY A 338 32.71 10.26 31.68
N ALA A 339 33.75 10.12 30.85
CA ALA A 339 33.58 9.90 29.42
C ALA A 339 32.96 8.51 29.18
N LEU A 340 32.21 8.37 28.09
CA LEU A 340 31.57 7.11 27.71
C LEU A 340 32.36 6.45 26.60
N ALA A 341 32.84 5.22 26.81
CA ALA A 341 33.43 4.40 25.77
C ALA A 341 32.35 3.49 25.17
N PHE A 342 32.27 3.49 23.85
CA PHE A 342 31.34 2.68 23.06
C PHE A 342 32.12 1.77 22.13
N LEU A 343 31.82 0.47 22.16
CA LEU A 343 32.35 -0.52 21.23
C LEU A 343 31.23 -1.03 20.32
N SER A 344 31.45 -1.03 19.01
CA SER A 344 30.57 -1.65 18.02
C SER A 344 30.95 -3.11 17.76
N GLU A 345 30.01 -3.88 17.23
CA GLU A 345 30.24 -5.25 16.74
C GLU A 345 31.33 -5.30 15.67
N GLU A 346 31.42 -4.27 14.81
CA GLU A 346 32.44 -4.14 13.74
C GLU A 346 33.82 -3.67 14.25
N GLY A 347 33.99 -3.48 15.56
CA GLY A 347 35.28 -3.04 16.13
C GLY A 347 35.53 -1.53 16.09
N ARG A 348 34.50 -0.72 15.84
CA ARG A 348 34.56 0.74 16.03
C ARG A 348 34.51 1.07 17.52
N LEU A 349 35.56 1.69 18.03
CA LEU A 349 35.68 2.13 19.43
C LEU A 349 35.67 3.67 19.50
N GLU A 350 34.71 4.25 20.20
CA GLU A 350 34.54 5.71 20.30
C GLU A 350 34.40 6.15 21.76
N CYS A 351 35.24 7.11 22.20
CA CYS A 351 35.08 7.80 23.47
C CYS A 351 34.34 9.12 23.26
N CYS A 352 33.21 9.26 23.95
CA CYS A 352 32.24 10.31 23.76
C CYS A 352 31.94 11.07 25.06
N TYR A 353 31.44 12.30 24.89
CA TYR A 353 30.69 13.02 25.92
C TYR A 353 29.30 13.43 25.41
N LEU A 354 28.42 13.84 26.33
CA LEU A 354 27.05 14.25 26.02
C LEU A 354 27.02 15.72 25.57
N GLY A 355 26.46 15.98 24.38
CA GLY A 355 26.34 17.34 23.86
C GLY A 355 25.20 18.12 24.52
N THR A 356 25.54 19.24 25.18
CA THR A 356 24.61 20.04 25.99
C THR A 356 24.18 21.36 25.37
N GLN A 357 24.82 21.81 24.28
CA GLN A 357 24.54 23.11 23.68
C GLN A 357 23.26 23.08 22.81
N PRO A 358 22.15 23.72 23.24
CA PRO A 358 20.97 23.93 22.40
C PRO A 358 21.34 24.85 21.25
N ASN A 359 20.86 24.55 20.05
CA ASN A 359 20.96 25.51 18.96
C ASN A 359 19.63 26.26 18.83
N LEU A 360 19.70 27.58 18.62
CA LEU A 360 18.60 28.32 18.06
C LEU A 360 18.48 27.91 16.60
N PHE A 361 17.29 27.50 16.16
CA PHE A 361 17.05 27.09 14.77
C PHE A 361 17.11 28.34 13.87
N VAL A 362 18.32 28.83 13.60
CA VAL A 362 18.58 29.89 12.63
C VAL A 362 18.80 29.17 11.31
N ALA A 363 17.95 29.45 10.33
CA ALA A 363 18.20 29.01 8.97
C ALA A 363 19.65 29.40 8.62
N PRO A 364 20.48 28.48 8.11
CA PRO A 364 21.80 28.86 7.61
C PRO A 364 21.61 30.10 6.74
N PRO A 365 22.39 31.18 6.94
CA PRO A 365 22.26 32.35 6.06
C PRO A 365 22.32 31.81 4.64
N LEU A 366 21.24 32.06 3.88
CA LEU A 366 21.17 31.64 2.49
C LEU A 366 22.44 32.20 1.86
N VAL A 367 23.36 31.32 1.48
CA VAL A 367 24.32 31.70 0.44
C VAL A 367 23.39 31.95 -0.73
N GLU A 368 23.14 33.23 -1.02
CA GLU A 368 22.42 33.64 -2.22
C GLU A 368 23.19 33.03 -3.38
N ARG A 369 22.78 31.83 -3.81
CA ARG A 369 23.01 31.44 -5.19
C ARG A 369 22.24 32.48 -5.96
N GLU A 370 22.95 33.42 -6.56
CA GLU A 370 22.38 34.42 -7.46
C GLU A 370 21.42 33.69 -8.40
N LEU A 371 20.12 33.86 -8.17
CA LEU A 371 19.10 33.31 -9.03
C LEU A 371 19.19 34.13 -10.32
N ASP A 372 19.41 33.46 -11.44
CA ASP A 372 19.51 34.08 -12.75
C ASP A 372 18.11 34.57 -13.17
N LEU A 373 17.76 35.79 -12.75
CA LEU A 373 16.43 36.38 -12.91
C LEU A 373 15.98 36.42 -14.38
N LEU A 374 16.93 36.51 -15.31
CA LEU A 374 16.66 36.52 -16.75
C LEU A 374 16.07 35.18 -17.22
N LYS A 375 16.65 34.06 -16.78
CA LYS A 375 16.13 32.72 -17.12
C LYS A 375 14.74 32.48 -16.55
N VAL A 376 14.50 32.98 -15.32
CA VAL A 376 13.20 32.87 -14.66
C VAL A 376 12.14 33.70 -15.39
N GLU A 377 12.49 34.90 -15.86
CA GLU A 377 11.58 35.75 -16.63
C GLU A 377 11.27 35.18 -18.02
N GLU A 378 12.28 34.63 -18.70
CA GLU A 378 12.09 33.91 -19.97
C GLU A 378 11.15 32.72 -19.78
N GLU A 379 11.37 31.87 -18.78
CA GLU A 379 10.51 30.72 -18.48
C GLU A 379 9.08 31.15 -18.12
N LEU A 380 8.92 32.17 -17.26
CA LEU A 380 7.59 32.73 -16.93
C LEU A 380 6.89 33.29 -18.17
N SER A 381 7.62 33.91 -19.09
CA SER A 381 7.04 34.43 -20.33
C SER A 381 6.55 33.30 -21.23
N THR A 382 7.30 32.20 -21.33
CA THR A 382 6.90 31.01 -22.10
C THR A 382 5.67 30.36 -21.50
N LEU A 383 5.65 30.13 -20.18
CA LEU A 383 4.51 29.55 -19.48
C LEU A 383 3.25 30.43 -19.59
N ASN A 384 3.39 31.75 -19.46
CA ASN A 384 2.26 32.66 -19.64
C ASN A 384 1.70 32.65 -21.07
N LYS A 385 2.55 32.49 -22.09
CA LYS A 385 2.09 32.28 -23.47
C LYS A 385 1.31 30.98 -23.60
N THR A 386 1.84 29.87 -23.08
CA THR A 386 1.14 28.58 -23.10
C THR A 386 -0.21 28.64 -22.38
N ILE A 387 -0.28 29.30 -21.22
CA ILE A 387 -1.53 29.50 -20.48
C ILE A 387 -2.56 30.28 -21.32
N ARG A 388 -2.13 31.37 -21.97
CA ARG A 388 -3.02 32.18 -22.83
C ARG A 388 -3.51 31.39 -24.04
N GLU A 389 -2.64 30.59 -24.66
CA GLU A 389 -2.98 29.72 -25.78
C GLU A 389 -3.96 28.61 -25.38
N THR A 390 -3.82 28.04 -24.18
CA THR A 390 -4.76 27.03 -23.66
C THR A 390 -6.15 27.61 -23.39
N TYR A 391 -6.25 28.81 -22.78
CA TYR A 391 -7.55 29.43 -22.50
C TYR A 391 -8.32 29.85 -23.77
N GLY A 392 -7.64 30.04 -24.91
CA GLY A 392 -8.28 30.44 -26.18
C GLY A 392 -8.76 29.30 -27.07
N ASN A 393 -8.15 28.11 -26.99
CA ASN A 393 -8.28 27.04 -28.00
C ASN A 393 -8.99 25.75 -27.52
N GLU A 394 -9.49 25.70 -26.29
CA GLU A 394 -9.96 24.47 -25.61
C GLU A 394 -11.10 23.70 -26.33
N LEU A 395 -11.89 24.32 -27.21
CA LEU A 395 -13.06 23.66 -27.83
C LEU A 395 -12.87 23.21 -29.29
N HIS A 396 -11.85 23.69 -30.01
CA HIS A 396 -11.69 23.41 -31.45
C HIS A 396 -10.54 22.45 -31.80
N MET A 397 -9.62 22.17 -30.86
CA MET A 397 -8.39 21.41 -31.14
C MET A 397 -8.47 19.92 -30.80
N THR A 398 -9.44 19.47 -30.01
CA THR A 398 -9.52 18.07 -29.53
C THR A 398 -9.92 17.08 -30.62
N GLU A 399 -10.81 17.44 -31.54
CA GLU A 399 -11.27 16.51 -32.60
C GLU A 399 -10.27 16.37 -33.76
N LYS A 400 -9.63 17.47 -34.20
CA LYS A 400 -8.73 17.45 -35.37
C LYS A 400 -7.33 16.90 -35.08
N THR A 401 -6.95 16.80 -33.81
CA THR A 401 -5.65 16.23 -33.40
C THR A 401 -5.75 14.72 -33.18
N ALA A 402 -6.88 14.21 -32.68
CA ALA A 402 -7.07 12.79 -32.40
C ALA A 402 -6.89 11.89 -33.65
N ASP A 403 -7.47 12.27 -34.79
CA ASP A 403 -7.35 11.52 -36.05
C ASP A 403 -5.92 11.43 -36.59
N LYS A 404 -5.05 12.39 -36.22
CA LYS A 404 -3.64 12.41 -36.62
C LYS A 404 -2.76 11.55 -35.73
N GLU A 405 -3.21 11.24 -34.52
CA GLU A 405 -2.39 10.54 -33.52
C GLU A 405 -2.65 9.03 -33.51
N MET A 406 -3.89 8.61 -33.73
CA MET A 406 -4.27 7.20 -33.74
C MET A 406 -5.48 6.98 -34.65
N THR A 407 -5.46 5.92 -35.45
CA THR A 407 -6.59 5.52 -36.28
C THR A 407 -7.11 4.15 -35.85
N ILE A 408 -8.40 4.07 -35.55
CA ILE A 408 -9.10 2.83 -35.23
C ILE A 408 -9.86 2.40 -36.50
N LYS A 409 -9.71 1.13 -36.90
CA LYS A 409 -10.48 0.52 -37.99
C LYS A 409 -11.19 -0.71 -37.48
N ILE A 410 -12.52 -0.69 -37.53
CA ILE A 410 -13.36 -1.80 -37.11
C ILE A 410 -13.90 -2.52 -38.35
N GLN A 411 -13.61 -3.82 -38.47
CA GLN A 411 -14.15 -4.69 -39.50
C GLN A 411 -15.03 -5.76 -38.86
N VAL A 412 -16.31 -5.76 -39.22
CA VAL A 412 -17.30 -6.72 -38.73
C VAL A 412 -17.53 -7.78 -39.81
N ASP A 413 -17.34 -9.05 -39.47
CA ASP A 413 -17.54 -10.15 -40.42
C ASP A 413 -19.05 -10.38 -40.65
N PRO A 414 -19.54 -10.36 -41.91
CA PRO A 414 -20.93 -10.64 -42.22
C PRO A 414 -21.34 -12.10 -41.98
N ASN A 415 -20.38 -13.04 -41.91
CA ASN A 415 -20.66 -14.45 -41.68
C ASN A 415 -20.68 -14.78 -40.18
N LEU A 416 -21.78 -15.40 -39.74
CA LEU A 416 -21.96 -15.78 -38.34
C LEU A 416 -21.45 -17.21 -38.10
N GLU A 417 -20.76 -17.40 -36.97
CA GLU A 417 -20.24 -18.69 -36.51
C GLU A 417 -21.13 -19.25 -35.39
N PRO A 418 -21.18 -20.57 -35.13
CA PRO A 418 -21.92 -21.11 -33.97
C PRO A 418 -21.23 -20.72 -32.66
N CYS A 419 -21.98 -20.21 -31.68
CA CYS A 419 -21.41 -19.75 -30.40
C CYS A 419 -20.83 -20.91 -29.60
N THR A 420 -19.58 -20.77 -29.14
CA THR A 420 -18.89 -21.74 -28.27
C THR A 420 -18.94 -21.38 -26.79
N PHE A 421 -19.51 -20.23 -26.44
CA PHE A 421 -19.53 -19.67 -25.08
C PHE A 421 -20.86 -19.99 -24.36
N PRO A 422 -20.90 -20.02 -23.01
CA PRO A 422 -22.13 -20.28 -22.28
C PRO A 422 -23.13 -19.14 -22.47
N SER A 423 -24.27 -19.43 -23.10
CA SER A 423 -25.42 -18.53 -23.26
C SER A 423 -26.67 -19.14 -22.64
N ASN A 424 -27.57 -18.29 -22.11
CA ASN A 424 -28.86 -18.74 -21.59
C ASN A 424 -29.89 -19.03 -22.71
N VAL A 425 -29.53 -18.75 -23.95
CA VAL A 425 -30.33 -18.98 -25.17
C VAL A 425 -29.79 -20.19 -25.92
N ALA A 426 -30.68 -21.02 -26.48
CA ALA A 426 -30.31 -22.20 -27.28
C ALA A 426 -29.99 -21.80 -28.74
N ASN A 427 -28.99 -22.45 -29.36
CA ASN A 427 -28.58 -22.25 -30.76
C ASN A 427 -28.14 -20.80 -31.12
N VAL A 428 -27.34 -20.15 -30.26
CA VAL A 428 -26.85 -18.79 -30.51
C VAL A 428 -25.73 -18.79 -31.56
N GLN A 429 -25.79 -17.82 -32.47
CA GLN A 429 -24.70 -17.50 -33.40
C GLN A 429 -23.84 -16.37 -32.84
N MET A 430 -22.55 -16.35 -33.20
CA MET A 430 -21.58 -15.34 -32.82
C MET A 430 -21.05 -14.60 -34.06
N CYS A 431 -20.88 -13.30 -33.93
CA CYS A 431 -20.27 -12.44 -34.95
C CYS A 431 -18.81 -12.18 -34.59
N THR A 432 -17.91 -12.32 -35.56
CA THR A 432 -16.49 -12.00 -35.36
C THR A 432 -16.21 -10.55 -35.74
N VAL A 433 -15.52 -9.84 -34.86
CA VAL A 433 -15.14 -8.44 -35.04
C VAL A 433 -13.62 -8.34 -34.98
N TYR A 434 -13.04 -7.75 -36.01
CA TYR A 434 -11.62 -7.43 -36.11
C TYR A 434 -11.43 -5.94 -35.86
N VAL A 435 -10.66 -5.60 -34.82
CA VAL A 435 -10.28 -4.23 -34.51
C VAL A 435 -8.81 -4.06 -34.83
N GLU A 436 -8.50 -3.18 -35.79
CA GLU A 436 -7.14 -2.80 -36.16
C GLU A 436 -6.87 -1.39 -35.65
N ILE A 437 -5.88 -1.25 -34.78
CA ILE A 437 -5.48 0.04 -34.18
C ILE A 437 -4.10 0.39 -34.74
N VAL A 438 -4.03 1.53 -35.41
CA VAL A 438 -2.80 2.06 -36.02
C VAL A 438 -2.36 3.26 -35.19
N PRO A 439 -1.38 3.11 -34.28
CA PRO A 439 -0.77 4.25 -33.59
C PRO A 439 0.15 5.02 -34.57
N HIS A 440 0.02 6.34 -34.61
CA HIS A 440 0.96 7.22 -35.33
C HIS A 440 2.00 7.85 -34.39
N LEU A 441 1.79 7.77 -33.08
CA LEU A 441 2.74 8.13 -32.03
C LEU A 441 2.95 6.97 -31.04
N ALA A 442 4.09 6.96 -30.36
CA ALA A 442 4.39 5.99 -29.31
C ALA A 442 3.58 6.28 -28.04
N PHE A 443 2.88 5.24 -27.54
CA PHE A 443 2.14 5.26 -26.28
C PHE A 443 2.74 4.26 -25.29
N ASP A 444 2.87 4.66 -24.01
CA ASP A 444 3.47 3.84 -22.96
C ASP A 444 2.52 2.76 -22.46
N GLU A 445 1.25 3.12 -22.25
CA GLU A 445 0.21 2.22 -21.77
C GLU A 445 -1.03 2.43 -22.64
N LEU A 446 -1.60 1.34 -23.14
CA LEU A 446 -2.77 1.37 -24.00
C LEU A 446 -3.77 0.30 -23.58
N GLN A 447 -4.99 0.71 -23.25
CA GLN A 447 -6.09 -0.16 -22.89
C GLN A 447 -7.18 -0.05 -23.96
N VAL A 448 -7.51 -1.18 -24.58
CA VAL A 448 -8.62 -1.28 -25.54
C VAL A 448 -9.78 -1.95 -24.84
N SER A 449 -10.94 -1.31 -24.88
CA SER A 449 -12.22 -1.87 -24.40
C SER A 449 -13.25 -1.84 -25.52
N ILE A 450 -13.90 -2.98 -25.74
CA ILE A 450 -14.93 -3.18 -26.74
C ILE A 450 -16.22 -3.46 -25.99
N ASP A 451 -17.21 -2.59 -26.16
CA ASP A 451 -18.48 -2.64 -25.46
C ASP A 451 -19.66 -2.70 -26.43
N ALA A 452 -20.68 -3.47 -26.05
CA ALA A 452 -21.92 -3.64 -26.79
C ALA A 452 -23.10 -3.50 -25.82
N ALA A 453 -24.23 -3.01 -26.32
CA ALA A 453 -25.40 -2.83 -25.47
C ALA A 453 -25.93 -4.19 -24.97
N LYS A 454 -26.10 -4.34 -23.65
CA LYS A 454 -26.76 -5.50 -23.03
C LYS A 454 -28.13 -5.73 -23.71
N PRO A 455 -28.50 -6.98 -24.05
CA PRO A 455 -27.99 -8.29 -23.60
C PRO A 455 -26.85 -8.89 -24.44
N LEU A 456 -26.25 -8.13 -25.37
CA LEU A 456 -25.09 -8.61 -26.13
C LEU A 456 -23.85 -8.64 -25.24
N LYS A 457 -23.07 -9.71 -25.34
CA LYS A 457 -21.78 -9.84 -24.67
C LYS A 457 -20.66 -9.89 -25.69
N VAL A 458 -19.57 -9.18 -25.37
CA VAL A 458 -18.32 -9.20 -26.12
C VAL A 458 -17.28 -10.04 -25.39
N HIS A 459 -16.60 -10.93 -26.09
CA HIS A 459 -15.49 -11.70 -25.54
C HIS A 459 -14.33 -11.83 -26.55
N PRO A 460 -13.10 -11.41 -26.22
CA PRO A 460 -12.69 -10.62 -25.04
C PRO A 460 -13.18 -9.15 -25.12
N SER A 461 -13.61 -8.58 -23.99
CA SER A 461 -14.11 -7.19 -23.89
C SER A 461 -13.03 -6.15 -23.62
N GLY A 462 -11.87 -6.54 -23.11
CA GLY A 462 -10.78 -5.61 -22.84
C GLY A 462 -9.39 -6.25 -22.91
N GLN A 463 -8.42 -5.51 -23.44
CA GLN A 463 -7.02 -5.91 -23.50
C GLN A 463 -6.10 -4.74 -23.18
N PHE A 464 -4.96 -5.04 -22.57
CA PHE A 464 -3.98 -4.05 -22.13
C PHE A 464 -2.63 -4.30 -22.79
N PHE A 465 -2.01 -3.24 -23.29
CA PHE A 465 -0.76 -3.24 -24.02
C PHE A 465 0.21 -2.24 -23.38
N ASN A 466 1.49 -2.63 -23.27
CA ASN A 466 2.57 -1.77 -22.84
C ASN A 466 3.47 -1.45 -24.03
N GLY A 467 3.77 -0.17 -24.25
CA GLY A 467 4.71 0.30 -25.28
C GLY A 467 4.23 -0.03 -26.69
N CYS A 468 3.32 0.78 -27.24
CA CYS A 468 2.73 0.52 -28.55
C CYS A 468 3.27 1.47 -29.63
N GLU A 469 4.04 0.91 -30.57
CA GLU A 469 4.48 1.56 -31.82
C GLU A 469 3.97 0.81 -33.07
N GLU A 470 3.58 -0.46 -32.91
CA GLU A 470 3.12 -1.31 -34.00
C GLU A 470 1.59 -1.35 -34.12
N VAL A 471 1.10 -1.78 -35.27
CA VAL A 471 -0.33 -1.98 -35.52
C VAL A 471 -0.86 -3.14 -34.67
N ILE A 472 -1.80 -2.85 -33.78
CA ILE A 472 -2.46 -3.88 -32.96
C ILE A 472 -3.67 -4.42 -33.71
N LYS A 473 -3.79 -5.76 -33.77
CA LYS A 473 -4.95 -6.46 -34.34
C LYS A 473 -5.62 -7.30 -33.26
N LEU A 474 -6.88 -7.02 -33.00
CA LEU A 474 -7.69 -7.73 -32.01
C LEU A 474 -8.81 -8.47 -32.73
N LYS A 475 -9.08 -9.68 -32.25
CA LYS A 475 -10.26 -10.46 -32.65
C LYS A 475 -11.15 -10.63 -31.42
N SER A 476 -12.38 -10.16 -31.54
CA SER A 476 -13.42 -10.32 -30.52
C SER A 476 -14.69 -10.94 -31.09
N PHE A 477 -15.43 -11.64 -30.25
CA PHE A 477 -16.67 -12.31 -30.60
C PHE A 477 -17.82 -11.64 -29.88
N VAL A 478 -18.91 -11.38 -30.60
CA VAL A 478 -20.15 -10.81 -30.04
C VAL A 478 -21.28 -11.81 -30.18
N PHE A 479 -21.99 -12.09 -29.09
CA PHE A 479 -23.10 -13.03 -29.05
C PHE A 479 -24.16 -12.60 -28.03
N LEU A 480 -25.35 -13.21 -28.12
CA LEU A 480 -26.47 -12.96 -27.21
C LEU A 480 -26.30 -13.80 -25.92
N GLU A 481 -26.13 -13.15 -24.77
CA GLU A 481 -25.95 -13.84 -23.47
C GLU A 481 -27.30 -14.13 -22.80
N GLU A 482 -28.16 -13.11 -22.71
CA GLU A 482 -29.45 -13.18 -22.03
C GLU A 482 -30.61 -13.18 -23.03
N ASP A 483 -31.70 -13.85 -22.64
CA ASP A 483 -32.95 -13.86 -23.38
C ASP A 483 -33.75 -12.58 -23.11
N ALA A 484 -33.39 -11.51 -23.83
CA ALA A 484 -34.02 -10.20 -23.79
C ALA A 484 -33.93 -9.50 -25.15
N ASN A 485 -34.75 -8.46 -25.34
CA ASN A 485 -34.72 -7.65 -26.55
C ASN A 485 -33.45 -6.80 -26.59
N VAL A 486 -32.81 -6.69 -27.76
CA VAL A 486 -31.62 -5.85 -27.89
C VAL A 486 -32.04 -4.39 -28.12
N PRO A 487 -31.45 -3.39 -27.42
CA PRO A 487 -31.76 -1.98 -27.64
C PRO A 487 -31.06 -1.40 -28.86
N SER A 488 -29.85 -1.89 -29.16
CA SER A 488 -29.02 -1.41 -30.26
C SER A 488 -27.98 -2.43 -30.71
N LEU A 489 -27.66 -2.38 -32.01
CA LEU A 489 -26.58 -3.16 -32.62
C LEU A 489 -25.27 -2.37 -32.77
N SER A 490 -25.16 -1.20 -32.14
CA SER A 490 -23.92 -0.43 -32.13
C SER A 490 -22.88 -1.08 -31.20
N LEU A 491 -21.67 -1.25 -31.72
CA LEU A 491 -20.48 -1.71 -31.02
C LEU A 491 -19.55 -0.51 -30.84
N ILE A 492 -19.17 -0.22 -29.61
CA ILE A 492 -18.29 0.91 -29.29
C ILE A 492 -16.92 0.36 -28.91
N VAL A 493 -15.88 0.82 -29.60
CA VAL A 493 -14.49 0.54 -29.27
C VAL A 493 -13.90 1.79 -28.65
N VAL A 494 -13.48 1.71 -27.40
CA VAL A 494 -12.81 2.78 -26.67
C VAL A 494 -11.36 2.37 -26.43
N VAL A 495 -10.42 3.22 -26.83
CA VAL A 495 -8.99 3.06 -26.59
C VAL A 495 -8.53 4.17 -25.67
N THR A 496 -8.10 3.84 -24.46
CA THR A 496 -7.46 4.77 -23.53
C THR A 496 -5.95 4.58 -23.60
N ALA A 497 -5.21 5.65 -23.86
CA ALA A 497 -3.77 5.60 -24.05
C ALA A 497 -3.07 6.67 -23.21
N ILE A 498 -1.94 6.33 -22.63
CA ILE A 498 -1.05 7.27 -21.93
C ILE A 498 0.12 7.54 -22.87
N SER A 499 0.24 8.79 -23.30
CA SER A 499 1.38 9.25 -24.09
C SER A 499 2.68 9.18 -23.28
N SER A 500 3.84 9.16 -23.95
CA SER A 500 5.15 9.25 -23.28
C SER A 500 5.35 10.51 -22.43
N ALA A 501 4.54 11.55 -22.66
CA ALA A 501 4.47 12.75 -21.84
C ALA A 501 3.62 12.57 -20.54
N GLY A 502 3.04 11.38 -20.32
CA GLY A 502 2.18 11.08 -19.18
C GLY A 502 0.74 11.61 -19.27
N VAL A 503 0.34 12.16 -20.42
CA VAL A 503 -1.03 12.68 -20.63
C VAL A 503 -1.95 11.55 -21.07
N PRO A 504 -3.05 11.26 -20.34
CA PRO A 504 -4.04 10.28 -20.75
C PRO A 504 -4.93 10.84 -21.87
N LYS A 505 -5.17 10.03 -22.89
CA LYS A 505 -6.05 10.33 -24.02
C LYS A 505 -7.05 9.19 -24.22
N SER A 506 -8.21 9.50 -24.78
CA SER A 506 -9.26 8.52 -25.11
C SER A 506 -9.70 8.69 -26.55
N PHE A 507 -9.70 7.60 -27.31
CA PHE A 507 -10.19 7.52 -28.67
C PHE A 507 -11.39 6.58 -28.70
N ASN A 508 -12.43 6.91 -29.47
CA ASN A 508 -13.60 6.07 -29.63
C ASN A 508 -13.99 5.95 -31.10
N ASP A 509 -14.42 4.75 -31.49
CA ASP A 509 -15.01 4.49 -32.80
C ASP A 509 -16.22 3.55 -32.64
N VAL A 510 -17.19 3.66 -33.56
CA VAL A 510 -18.46 2.94 -33.48
C VAL A 510 -18.70 2.16 -34.77
N ALA A 511 -18.95 0.86 -34.62
CA ALA A 511 -19.36 -0.02 -35.71
C ALA A 511 -20.78 -0.54 -35.49
N LEU A 512 -21.41 -1.05 -36.55
CA LEU A 512 -22.74 -1.62 -36.49
C LEU A 512 -22.66 -3.13 -36.75
N LEU A 513 -23.27 -3.91 -35.85
CA LEU A 513 -23.34 -5.37 -35.96
C LEU A 513 -24.42 -5.81 -36.98
N PRO A 514 -24.28 -7.01 -37.58
CA PRO A 514 -25.25 -7.53 -38.54
C PRO A 514 -26.59 -7.82 -37.87
N LEU A 515 -27.69 -7.52 -38.56
CA LEU A 515 -29.04 -7.75 -38.04
C LEU A 515 -29.34 -9.25 -37.82
N ARG A 516 -28.71 -10.12 -38.61
CA ARG A 516 -28.79 -11.58 -38.51
C ARG A 516 -28.38 -12.14 -37.14
N LEU A 517 -27.57 -11.40 -36.37
CA LEU A 517 -27.16 -11.81 -35.03
C LEU A 517 -28.35 -11.91 -34.06
N VAL A 518 -29.42 -11.15 -34.30
CA VAL A 518 -30.55 -10.99 -33.38
C VAL A 518 -31.89 -11.38 -34.03
N MET A 519 -32.01 -11.32 -35.36
CA MET A 519 -33.29 -11.47 -36.07
C MET A 519 -33.22 -12.45 -37.24
N GLU A 520 -34.24 -13.31 -37.35
CA GLU A 520 -34.50 -14.22 -38.47
C GLU A 520 -35.70 -13.74 -39.33
N ILE A 521 -35.81 -14.22 -40.57
CA ILE A 521 -36.95 -13.84 -41.44
C ILE A 521 -38.18 -14.64 -41.06
N CYS A 522 -39.33 -13.97 -40.95
CA CYS A 522 -40.63 -14.59 -40.76
C CYS A 522 -41.68 -14.07 -41.76
N SER A 523 -42.89 -14.65 -41.74
CA SER A 523 -44.01 -14.22 -42.60
C SER A 523 -44.63 -12.91 -42.11
N ALA A 524 -44.93 -11.99 -43.03
CA ALA A 524 -45.42 -10.66 -42.66
C ALA A 524 -46.87 -10.64 -42.15
N GLN A 525 -47.08 -10.04 -40.98
CA GLN A 525 -48.39 -9.71 -40.43
C GLN A 525 -48.99 -8.45 -41.09
N LYS A 526 -50.31 -8.43 -41.30
CA LYS A 526 -51.00 -7.32 -41.96
C LYS A 526 -51.32 -6.14 -41.04
N GLU A 527 -51.57 -6.39 -39.75
CA GLU A 527 -51.84 -5.36 -38.75
C GLU A 527 -51.24 -5.74 -37.40
N ALA A 528 -50.57 -4.77 -36.75
CA ALA A 528 -50.07 -4.92 -35.38
C ALA A 528 -50.40 -3.68 -34.51
N LYS A 529 -50.17 -3.78 -33.20
CA LYS A 529 -50.59 -2.81 -32.17
C LYS A 529 -49.85 -1.46 -32.27
N HIS A 530 -48.52 -1.51 -32.36
CA HIS A 530 -47.67 -0.32 -32.42
C HIS A 530 -47.20 -0.09 -33.86
N LYS A 531 -47.27 1.16 -34.33
CA LYS A 531 -46.97 1.53 -35.72
C LYS A 531 -46.13 2.81 -35.76
N VAL A 532 -44.97 2.75 -36.40
CA VAL A 532 -44.08 3.90 -36.65
C VAL A 532 -43.98 4.13 -38.15
N THR A 533 -44.15 5.37 -38.60
CA THR A 533 -44.07 5.74 -40.03
C THR A 533 -42.93 6.73 -40.24
N LEU A 534 -41.94 6.33 -41.05
CA LEU A 534 -40.81 7.15 -41.45
C LEU A 534 -41.08 7.75 -42.82
N ASN A 535 -40.97 9.08 -42.95
CA ASN A 535 -41.08 9.78 -44.24
C ASN A 535 -39.68 10.02 -44.81
N VAL A 536 -39.52 9.92 -46.12
CA VAL A 536 -38.24 10.15 -46.81
C VAL A 536 -38.46 11.14 -47.95
N ASP A 537 -37.56 12.12 -48.10
CA ASP A 537 -37.64 13.15 -49.14
C ASP A 537 -37.41 12.62 -50.57
N PRO A 538 -36.37 11.80 -50.85
CA PRO A 538 -36.22 11.15 -52.16
C PRO A 538 -37.21 9.96 -52.37
N ASN A 539 -37.20 9.40 -53.58
CA ASN A 539 -38.00 8.22 -53.95
C ASN A 539 -37.71 7.02 -53.03
N VAL A 540 -38.73 6.19 -52.77
CA VAL A 540 -38.60 5.01 -51.90
C VAL A 540 -37.64 3.97 -52.51
N VAL A 541 -36.75 3.43 -51.68
CA VAL A 541 -35.82 2.34 -52.04
C VAL A 541 -36.52 0.99 -51.83
N SER A 542 -36.25 0.02 -52.69
CA SER A 542 -36.82 -1.32 -52.52
C SER A 542 -36.29 -1.97 -51.22
N LEU A 543 -37.13 -2.75 -50.54
CA LEU A 543 -36.70 -3.44 -49.32
C LEU A 543 -35.63 -4.51 -49.60
N THR A 544 -35.57 -5.04 -50.83
CA THR A 544 -34.55 -5.99 -51.28
C THR A 544 -33.17 -5.33 -51.37
N ASP A 545 -33.11 -4.07 -51.80
CA ASP A 545 -31.85 -3.31 -51.87
C ASP A 545 -31.39 -2.84 -50.47
N LEU A 546 -32.34 -2.56 -49.57
CA LEU A 546 -32.04 -2.20 -48.18
C LEU A 546 -31.58 -3.39 -47.34
N PHE A 547 -32.09 -4.60 -47.62
CA PHE A 547 -31.81 -5.82 -46.88
C PHE A 547 -31.28 -6.94 -47.81
N PRO A 548 -30.11 -6.76 -48.44
CA PRO A 548 -29.57 -7.73 -49.40
C PRO A 548 -29.25 -9.07 -48.75
N GLU A 549 -28.87 -9.06 -47.47
CA GLU A 549 -28.65 -10.26 -46.63
C GLU A 549 -29.87 -11.18 -46.54
N TYR A 550 -31.07 -10.69 -46.86
CA TYR A 550 -32.30 -11.46 -46.74
C TYR A 550 -32.96 -11.67 -48.11
N ALA A 551 -32.28 -11.31 -49.21
CA ALA A 551 -32.83 -11.32 -50.57
C ALA A 551 -32.92 -12.71 -51.22
N GLU A 552 -32.20 -13.72 -50.72
CA GLU A 552 -32.18 -15.08 -51.30
C GLU A 552 -33.52 -15.83 -51.14
N ASP A 553 -34.35 -15.43 -50.17
CA ASP A 553 -35.69 -15.96 -49.97
C ASP A 553 -36.71 -15.22 -50.85
N ASN A 554 -36.97 -15.78 -52.05
CA ASN A 554 -37.74 -15.29 -53.21
C ASN A 554 -39.21 -14.77 -53.01
N LYS A 555 -39.55 -14.07 -51.92
CA LYS A 555 -40.91 -13.51 -51.65
C LYS A 555 -40.94 -12.05 -51.20
N ILE A 556 -39.86 -11.29 -51.38
CA ILE A 556 -39.79 -9.88 -50.95
C ILE A 556 -40.17 -8.97 -52.12
N THR A 557 -41.42 -8.51 -52.18
CA THR A 557 -41.80 -7.46 -53.14
C THR A 557 -42.29 -6.17 -52.50
N ASN A 558 -42.96 -6.19 -51.35
CA ASN A 558 -43.47 -4.96 -50.70
C ASN A 558 -43.53 -5.01 -49.15
N ALA A 559 -43.24 -6.16 -48.54
CA ALA A 559 -43.25 -6.33 -47.10
C ALA A 559 -42.15 -7.32 -46.68
N ILE A 560 -41.44 -7.02 -45.60
CA ILE A 560 -40.49 -7.93 -44.94
C ILE A 560 -40.92 -8.05 -43.48
N ALA A 561 -40.74 -9.24 -42.88
CA ALA A 561 -40.91 -9.40 -41.44
C ALA A 561 -39.75 -10.13 -40.80
N PHE A 562 -39.44 -9.72 -39.57
CA PHE A 562 -38.35 -10.21 -38.76
C PHE A 562 -38.88 -10.78 -37.45
N GLU A 563 -38.40 -11.94 -37.04
CA GLU A 563 -38.68 -12.54 -35.73
C GLU A 563 -37.38 -12.55 -34.92
N PRO A 564 -37.37 -12.10 -33.65
CA PRO A 564 -36.17 -12.10 -32.85
C PRO A 564 -35.80 -13.52 -32.42
N ILE A 565 -34.51 -13.80 -32.25
CA ILE A 565 -33.98 -15.10 -31.80
C ILE A 565 -34.32 -15.36 -30.31
N SER A 566 -34.61 -14.29 -29.55
CA SER A 566 -35.13 -14.38 -28.18
C SER A 566 -36.48 -15.11 -28.12
N SER A 567 -36.88 -15.61 -26.96
CA SER A 567 -38.15 -16.32 -26.75
C SER A 567 -39.43 -15.53 -27.06
N SER A 568 -39.32 -14.24 -27.41
CA SER A 568 -40.40 -13.40 -27.90
C SER A 568 -40.79 -13.75 -29.34
N THR A 569 -41.83 -14.54 -29.53
CA THR A 569 -42.33 -15.01 -30.84
C THR A 569 -43.12 -13.95 -31.63
N GLU A 570 -42.88 -12.66 -31.40
CA GLU A 570 -43.65 -11.57 -32.01
C GLU A 570 -42.89 -10.94 -33.19
N PRO A 571 -43.37 -11.08 -34.44
CA PRO A 571 -42.65 -10.55 -35.60
C PRO A 571 -42.83 -9.04 -35.76
N VAL A 572 -41.78 -8.37 -36.24
CA VAL A 572 -41.81 -6.97 -36.68
C VAL A 572 -41.94 -6.93 -38.20
N THR A 573 -42.89 -6.16 -38.71
CA THR A 573 -43.19 -6.05 -40.14
C THR A 573 -42.84 -4.68 -40.68
N ILE A 574 -42.14 -4.63 -41.80
CA ILE A 574 -41.84 -3.41 -42.54
C ILE A 574 -42.67 -3.42 -43.82
N LEU A 575 -43.53 -2.42 -43.98
CA LEU A 575 -44.40 -2.23 -45.13
C LEU A 575 -43.93 -1.03 -45.95
N LEU A 576 -43.77 -1.24 -47.25
CA LEU A 576 -43.44 -0.19 -48.21
C LEU A 576 -44.72 0.35 -48.85
N ALA A 577 -44.97 1.65 -48.73
CA ALA A 577 -46.13 2.29 -49.33
C ALA A 577 -45.85 2.65 -50.81
N LYS A 578 -46.55 1.98 -51.75
CA LYS A 578 -46.32 2.18 -53.20
C LYS A 578 -46.66 3.58 -53.73
N SER A 579 -47.53 4.32 -53.05
CA SER A 579 -48.06 5.62 -53.48
C SER A 579 -47.56 6.80 -52.65
N SER A 580 -46.76 6.57 -51.62
CA SER A 580 -46.26 7.62 -50.73
C SER A 580 -44.83 7.31 -50.32
N ASN A 581 -43.97 8.32 -50.21
CA ASN A 581 -42.56 8.14 -49.82
C ASN A 581 -42.39 7.82 -48.32
N ARG A 582 -42.95 6.69 -47.88
CA ARG A 582 -43.09 6.33 -46.47
C ARG A 582 -42.83 4.85 -46.23
N TYR A 583 -42.04 4.56 -45.19
CA TYR A 583 -41.89 3.22 -44.62
C TYR A 583 -42.73 3.11 -43.36
N ARG A 584 -43.52 2.04 -43.24
CA ARG A 584 -44.34 1.78 -42.06
C ARG A 584 -43.86 0.52 -41.38
N ILE A 585 -43.38 0.67 -40.15
CA ILE A 585 -42.91 -0.43 -39.30
C ILE A 585 -44.02 -0.73 -38.29
N GLN A 586 -44.42 -1.99 -38.16
CA GLN A 586 -45.46 -2.42 -37.23
C GLN A 586 -45.03 -3.64 -36.43
N THR A 587 -45.37 -3.64 -35.15
CA THR A 587 -45.16 -4.79 -34.25
C THR A 587 -46.17 -4.77 -33.10
N SER A 588 -46.32 -5.89 -32.43
CA SER A 588 -47.09 -6.04 -31.19
C SER A 588 -46.28 -5.66 -29.94
N CYS A 589 -44.94 -5.75 -29.97
CA CYS A 589 -44.05 -5.38 -28.87
C CYS A 589 -43.24 -4.12 -29.17
N PHE A 590 -43.39 -3.07 -28.36
CA PHE A 590 -42.78 -1.77 -28.59
C PHE A 590 -41.23 -1.79 -28.55
N SER A 591 -40.62 -2.61 -27.68
CA SER A 591 -39.17 -2.68 -27.49
C SER A 591 -38.40 -3.09 -28.75
N LEU A 592 -38.98 -3.96 -29.60
CA LEU A 592 -38.33 -4.46 -30.83
C LEU A 592 -38.17 -3.38 -31.92
N LEU A 593 -38.92 -2.28 -31.84
CA LEU A 593 -38.86 -1.21 -32.83
C LEU A 593 -37.51 -0.47 -32.83
N SER A 594 -36.83 -0.39 -31.69
CA SER A 594 -35.57 0.37 -31.53
C SER A 594 -34.51 -0.07 -32.53
N VAL A 595 -34.24 -1.37 -32.61
CA VAL A 595 -33.18 -1.94 -33.47
C VAL A 595 -33.50 -1.79 -34.94
N ILE A 596 -34.75 -2.01 -35.34
CA ILE A 596 -35.15 -1.97 -36.75
C ILE A 596 -35.17 -0.52 -37.25
N VAL A 597 -35.64 0.43 -36.44
CA VAL A 597 -35.59 1.85 -36.78
C VAL A 597 -34.14 2.32 -36.90
N GLU A 598 -33.25 1.93 -35.95
CA GLU A 598 -31.81 2.23 -36.02
C GLU A 598 -31.18 1.74 -37.33
N GLN A 599 -31.42 0.48 -37.66
CA GLN A 599 -30.88 -0.17 -38.87
C GLN A 599 -31.44 0.44 -40.15
N MET A 600 -32.74 0.77 -40.17
CA MET A 600 -33.35 1.44 -41.32
C MET A 600 -32.75 2.83 -41.55
N ILE A 601 -32.58 3.63 -40.50
CA ILE A 601 -31.98 4.97 -40.60
C ILE A 601 -30.55 4.85 -41.13
N HIS A 602 -29.73 3.99 -40.52
CA HIS A 602 -28.33 3.81 -40.93
C HIS A 602 -28.18 3.32 -42.38
N ARG A 603 -29.00 2.36 -42.81
CA ARG A 603 -28.97 1.82 -44.18
C ARG A 603 -29.45 2.85 -45.20
N LEU A 604 -30.48 3.63 -44.88
CA LEU A 604 -30.95 4.71 -45.74
C LEU A 604 -29.89 5.82 -45.86
N GLU A 605 -29.31 6.26 -44.75
CA GLU A 605 -28.20 7.23 -44.76
C GLU A 605 -27.04 6.73 -45.61
N LYS A 606 -26.62 5.46 -45.45
CA LYS A 606 -25.55 4.86 -46.26
C LYS A 606 -25.88 4.82 -47.76
N TYR A 607 -27.11 4.49 -48.13
CA TYR A 607 -27.54 4.47 -49.53
C TYR A 607 -27.56 5.87 -50.15
N TYR A 608 -27.98 6.88 -49.37
CA TYR A 608 -28.15 8.26 -49.81
C TYR A 608 -26.95 9.18 -49.56
N LYS A 609 -25.81 8.66 -49.05
CA LYS A 609 -24.58 9.43 -48.75
C LYS A 609 -24.09 10.37 -49.86
N ASN A 610 -24.38 10.05 -51.11
CA ASN A 610 -23.93 10.81 -52.29
C ASN A 610 -24.96 11.81 -52.83
N LEU A 611 -26.15 11.91 -52.21
CA LEU A 611 -27.24 12.78 -52.64
C LEU A 611 -27.44 13.93 -51.64
N ASP A 612 -27.13 15.15 -52.07
CA ASP A 612 -27.37 16.37 -51.28
C ASP A 612 -28.89 16.60 -51.11
N GLY A 613 -29.35 16.76 -49.86
CA GLY A 613 -30.77 16.98 -49.53
C GLY A 613 -31.53 15.76 -48.99
N PHE A 614 -30.85 14.70 -48.57
CA PHE A 614 -31.48 13.56 -47.90
C PHE A 614 -31.87 13.88 -46.45
N GLY A 615 -33.16 13.74 -46.13
CA GLY A 615 -33.69 13.80 -44.77
C GLY A 615 -34.73 12.70 -44.52
N VAL A 616 -34.59 12.00 -43.38
CA VAL A 616 -35.64 11.11 -42.85
C VAL A 616 -36.42 11.88 -41.80
N PHE A 617 -37.74 11.89 -41.89
CA PHE A 617 -38.60 12.64 -40.98
C PHE A 617 -39.62 11.78 -40.27
N TYR A 618 -39.91 12.18 -39.04
CA TYR A 618 -41.00 11.65 -38.23
C TYR A 618 -41.97 12.79 -37.87
N ASN A 619 -43.22 12.66 -38.32
CA ASN A 619 -44.25 13.72 -38.17
C ASN A 619 -45.43 13.28 -37.27
N ALA A 620 -45.35 12.10 -36.65
CA ALA A 620 -46.40 11.62 -35.75
C ALA A 620 -46.10 12.01 -34.29
N ALA A 621 -47.09 11.88 -33.41
CA ALA A 621 -46.87 12.12 -31.98
C ALA A 621 -45.84 11.13 -31.42
N LEU A 622 -45.01 11.58 -30.48
CA LEU A 622 -44.08 10.71 -29.77
C LEU A 622 -44.86 9.74 -28.84
N PRO A 623 -44.43 8.48 -28.72
CA PRO A 623 -45.14 7.44 -27.96
C PRO A 623 -44.96 7.60 -26.45
N SER A 624 -45.65 8.57 -25.83
CA SER A 624 -45.49 8.88 -24.41
C SER A 624 -46.13 7.84 -23.49
N ASN A 625 -47.25 7.24 -23.90
CA ASN A 625 -48.01 6.30 -23.07
C ASN A 625 -47.28 4.97 -22.92
N GLU A 626 -46.66 4.49 -23.99
CA GLU A 626 -45.87 3.26 -23.99
C GLU A 626 -44.66 3.37 -23.05
N ILE A 627 -43.93 4.48 -23.08
CA ILE A 627 -42.76 4.71 -22.21
C ILE A 627 -43.18 4.71 -20.74
N VAL A 628 -44.29 5.38 -20.40
CA VAL A 628 -44.79 5.43 -19.02
C VAL A 628 -45.09 4.03 -18.47
N VAL A 629 -45.53 3.08 -19.30
CA VAL A 629 -45.74 1.68 -18.89
C VAL A 629 -44.41 1.01 -18.52
N TYR A 630 -43.39 1.09 -19.38
CA TYR A 630 -42.07 0.50 -19.10
C TYR A 630 -41.38 1.14 -17.89
N VAL A 631 -41.53 2.45 -17.71
CA VAL A 631 -41.00 3.17 -16.54
C VAL A 631 -41.66 2.68 -15.24
N LYS A 632 -42.98 2.42 -15.25
CA LYS A 632 -43.68 1.86 -14.07
C LYS A 632 -43.18 0.46 -13.74
N GLU A 633 -43.06 -0.38 -14.76
CA GLU A 633 -42.59 -1.74 -14.58
C GLU A 633 -41.17 -1.78 -13.99
N HIS A 634 -40.25 -0.98 -14.54
CA HIS A 634 -38.89 -0.83 -14.01
C HIS A 634 -38.90 -0.37 -12.55
N PHE A 635 -39.66 0.69 -12.22
CA PHE A 635 -39.77 1.20 -10.85
C PHE A 635 -40.35 0.16 -9.86
N GLU A 636 -41.32 -0.65 -10.27
CA GLU A 636 -41.89 -1.72 -9.45
C GLU A 636 -40.87 -2.84 -9.19
N LYS A 637 -40.16 -3.31 -10.22
CA LYS A 637 -39.10 -4.32 -10.09
C LYS A 637 -37.96 -3.82 -9.20
N ARG A 638 -37.60 -2.55 -9.34
CA ARG A 638 -36.59 -1.88 -8.52
C ARG A 638 -37.01 -1.79 -7.05
N ASN A 639 -38.24 -1.37 -6.76
CA ASN A 639 -38.76 -1.35 -5.39
C ASN A 639 -38.79 -2.76 -4.76
N ARG A 640 -39.05 -3.78 -5.56
CA ARG A 640 -38.99 -5.18 -5.13
C ARG A 640 -37.57 -5.60 -4.73
N VAL A 641 -36.54 -5.23 -5.50
CA VAL A 641 -35.12 -5.45 -5.18
C VAL A 641 -34.76 -4.74 -3.87
N CYS A 642 -35.05 -3.43 -3.76
CA CYS A 642 -34.75 -2.65 -2.56
C CYS A 642 -35.44 -3.21 -1.30
N TYR A 643 -36.67 -3.71 -1.41
CA TYR A 643 -37.35 -4.39 -0.30
C TYR A 643 -36.61 -5.68 0.12
N LEU A 644 -36.14 -6.48 -0.83
CA LEU A 644 -35.42 -7.72 -0.56
C LEU A 644 -34.04 -7.46 0.04
N GLU A 645 -33.31 -6.45 -0.41
CA GLU A 645 -32.03 -6.02 0.17
C GLU A 645 -32.21 -5.61 1.62
N ASN A 646 -33.18 -4.74 1.91
CA ASN A 646 -33.50 -4.32 3.29
C ASN A 646 -33.93 -5.50 4.19
N ALA A 647 -34.63 -6.50 3.62
CA ALA A 647 -34.99 -7.71 4.35
C ALA A 647 -33.76 -8.59 4.63
N LEU A 648 -32.86 -8.72 3.65
CA LEU A 648 -31.60 -9.45 3.78
C LEU A 648 -30.69 -8.80 4.81
N ASP A 649 -30.58 -7.47 4.83
CA ASP A 649 -29.82 -6.73 5.83
C ASP A 649 -30.29 -7.00 7.26
N LYS A 650 -31.61 -7.03 7.47
CA LYS A 650 -32.21 -7.38 8.77
C LYS A 650 -31.87 -8.83 9.16
N LEU A 651 -31.97 -9.78 8.24
CA LEU A 651 -31.62 -11.19 8.48
C LEU A 651 -30.13 -11.36 8.80
N CYS A 652 -29.25 -10.70 8.05
CA CYS A 652 -27.81 -10.69 8.28
C CYS A 652 -27.44 -10.08 9.63
N ALA A 653 -28.10 -8.99 10.04
CA ALA A 653 -27.93 -8.38 11.36
C ALA A 653 -28.37 -9.32 12.50
N GLN A 654 -29.50 -10.02 12.31
CA GLN A 654 -29.97 -11.04 13.26
C GLN A 654 -28.98 -12.20 13.37
N PHE A 655 -28.53 -12.75 12.23
CA PHE A 655 -27.55 -13.83 12.17
C PHE A 655 -26.24 -13.46 12.89
N ARG A 656 -25.72 -12.25 12.62
CA ARG A 656 -24.52 -11.72 13.30
C ARG A 656 -24.72 -11.59 14.80
N THR A 657 -25.92 -11.19 15.25
CA THR A 657 -26.25 -11.07 16.67
C THR A 657 -26.29 -12.43 17.36
N ILE A 658 -26.85 -13.44 16.69
CA ILE A 658 -26.88 -14.84 17.18
C ILE A 658 -25.44 -15.38 17.28
N GLN A 659 -24.61 -15.18 16.25
CA GLN A 659 -23.20 -15.57 16.26
C GLN A 659 -22.42 -14.92 17.43
N LYS A 660 -22.58 -13.61 17.63
CA LYS A 660 -21.95 -12.90 18.76
C LYS A 660 -22.35 -13.50 20.11
N ARG A 661 -23.64 -13.84 20.28
CA ARG A 661 -24.14 -14.51 21.49
C ARG A 661 -23.55 -15.92 21.67
N LEU A 662 -23.49 -16.72 20.60
CA LEU A 662 -22.88 -18.04 20.63
C LEU A 662 -21.41 -17.98 21.04
N ILE A 663 -20.62 -17.08 20.42
CA ILE A 663 -19.20 -16.88 20.78
C ILE A 663 -19.05 -16.48 22.25
N SER A 664 -19.87 -15.54 22.74
CA SER A 664 -19.84 -15.15 24.15
C SER A 664 -20.15 -16.31 25.08
N LYS A 665 -21.03 -17.23 24.68
CA LYS A 665 -21.40 -18.42 25.48
C LYS A 665 -20.34 -19.52 25.41
N PHE A 666 -19.68 -19.71 24.26
CA PHE A 666 -18.55 -20.64 24.13
C PHE A 666 -17.32 -20.24 24.94
N LYS A 667 -17.14 -18.95 25.24
CA LYS A 667 -16.07 -18.48 26.14
C LYS A 667 -16.28 -18.86 27.61
N VAL A 668 -17.50 -19.24 28.02
CA VAL A 668 -17.82 -19.59 29.41
C VAL A 668 -17.52 -21.07 29.64
N LYS A 669 -16.75 -21.39 30.69
CA LYS A 669 -16.33 -22.77 31.02
C LYS A 669 -17.49 -23.73 31.31
N GLU A 670 -18.62 -23.23 31.81
CA GLU A 670 -19.86 -23.99 32.04
C GLU A 670 -21.02 -23.40 31.20
N PRO A 671 -21.27 -23.89 29.98
CA PRO A 671 -22.30 -23.33 29.12
C PRO A 671 -23.72 -23.79 29.50
N THR A 672 -24.66 -22.85 29.51
CA THR A 672 -26.12 -23.12 29.44
C THR A 672 -26.47 -23.83 28.13
N PRO A 673 -27.53 -24.67 28.07
CA PRO A 673 -27.86 -25.45 26.87
C PRO A 673 -28.05 -24.54 25.64
N LEU A 674 -27.30 -24.83 24.58
CA LEU A 674 -27.19 -23.99 23.37
C LEU A 674 -28.17 -24.38 22.25
N LEU A 675 -28.93 -25.47 22.44
CA LEU A 675 -29.78 -26.09 21.41
C LEU A 675 -30.74 -25.08 20.75
N ASN A 676 -31.37 -24.20 21.55
CA ASN A 676 -32.31 -23.21 21.03
C ASN A 676 -31.64 -22.16 20.14
N LEU A 677 -30.39 -21.77 20.47
CA LEU A 677 -29.63 -20.82 19.67
C LEU A 677 -29.12 -21.46 18.38
N GLU A 678 -28.78 -22.75 18.41
CA GLU A 678 -28.38 -23.48 17.21
C GLU A 678 -29.54 -23.68 16.23
N ILE A 679 -30.75 -23.98 16.73
CA ILE A 679 -31.96 -24.05 15.91
C ILE A 679 -32.24 -22.69 15.27
N LEU A 680 -32.23 -21.62 16.07
CA LEU A 680 -32.44 -20.26 15.57
C LEU A 680 -31.39 -19.85 14.52
N MET A 681 -30.13 -20.24 14.71
CA MET A 681 -29.06 -19.99 13.73
C MET A 681 -29.30 -20.74 12.42
N LYS A 682 -29.74 -22.01 12.48
CA LYS A 682 -30.06 -22.81 11.28
C LYS A 682 -31.25 -22.23 10.51
N ASP A 683 -32.27 -21.76 11.22
CA ASP A 683 -33.46 -21.20 10.59
C ASP A 683 -33.17 -19.85 9.94
N THR A 684 -32.50 -18.94 10.66
CA THR A 684 -32.05 -17.65 10.10
C THR A 684 -31.11 -17.83 8.90
N TYR A 685 -30.23 -18.84 8.93
CA TYR A 685 -29.37 -19.17 7.79
C TYR A 685 -30.19 -19.62 6.56
N LYS A 686 -31.17 -20.52 6.75
CA LYS A 686 -32.07 -20.95 5.66
C LYS A 686 -32.88 -19.80 5.09
N GLU A 687 -33.38 -18.91 5.94
CA GLU A 687 -34.09 -17.71 5.50
C GLU A 687 -33.20 -16.75 4.71
N THR A 688 -31.96 -16.57 5.16
CA THR A 688 -30.94 -15.75 4.45
C THR A 688 -30.67 -16.32 3.06
N LEU A 689 -30.51 -17.64 2.92
CA LEU A 689 -30.35 -18.30 1.62
C LEU A 689 -31.55 -18.08 0.70
N LYS A 690 -32.78 -18.30 1.21
CA LYS A 690 -34.01 -18.06 0.44
C LYS A 690 -34.17 -16.60 0.00
N ALA A 691 -33.82 -15.66 0.87
CA ALA A 691 -33.83 -14.25 0.55
C ALA A 691 -32.81 -13.91 -0.55
N THR A 692 -31.61 -14.50 -0.49
CA THR A 692 -30.55 -14.34 -1.50
C THR A 692 -30.98 -14.90 -2.87
N GLU A 693 -31.59 -16.09 -2.92
CA GLU A 693 -32.13 -16.66 -4.16
C GLU A 693 -33.26 -15.80 -4.74
N SER A 694 -34.14 -15.27 -3.87
CA SER A 694 -35.22 -14.38 -4.28
C SER A 694 -34.69 -13.04 -4.81
N LEU A 695 -33.62 -12.51 -4.19
CA LEU A 695 -32.95 -11.29 -4.62
C LEU A 695 -32.27 -11.47 -5.98
N ARG A 696 -31.59 -12.60 -6.19
CA ARG A 696 -31.02 -12.94 -7.50
C ARG A 696 -32.08 -12.94 -8.60
N LYS A 697 -33.20 -13.62 -8.39
CA LYS A 697 -34.32 -13.62 -9.36
C LYS A 697 -34.88 -12.22 -9.61
N ALA A 698 -35.02 -11.41 -8.55
CA ALA A 698 -35.49 -10.04 -8.68
C ALA A 698 -34.50 -9.15 -9.45
N ASN A 699 -33.19 -9.37 -9.29
CA ASN A 699 -32.15 -8.70 -10.08
C ASN A 699 -32.18 -9.11 -11.54
N ASP A 700 -32.37 -10.41 -11.84
CA ASP A 700 -32.53 -10.90 -13.22
C ASP A 700 -33.78 -10.28 -13.88
N GLU A 701 -34.89 -10.15 -13.14
CA GLU A 701 -36.10 -9.46 -13.62
C GLU A 701 -35.89 -7.94 -13.80
N LEU A 702 -35.11 -7.30 -12.92
CA LEU A 702 -34.77 -5.88 -13.03
C LEU A 702 -33.91 -5.61 -14.26
N LEU A 703 -32.90 -6.45 -14.53
CA LEU A 703 -32.06 -6.34 -15.72
C LEU A 703 -32.91 -6.40 -17.01
N LYS A 704 -33.88 -7.30 -17.08
CA LYS A 704 -34.82 -7.36 -18.22
C LYS A 704 -35.64 -6.08 -18.36
N ALA A 705 -36.19 -5.56 -17.27
CA ALA A 705 -36.95 -4.31 -17.28
C ALA A 705 -36.08 -3.10 -17.68
N GLN A 706 -34.81 -3.05 -17.24
CA GLN A 706 -33.85 -2.01 -17.64
C GLN A 706 -33.57 -2.06 -19.15
N ILE A 707 -33.38 -3.27 -19.71
CA ILE A 707 -33.15 -3.47 -21.14
C ILE A 707 -34.37 -3.01 -21.94
N GLU A 708 -35.58 -3.43 -21.56
CA GLU A 708 -36.82 -3.05 -22.25
C GLU A 708 -37.09 -1.54 -22.20
N LEU A 709 -36.81 -0.90 -21.06
CA LEU A 709 -36.91 0.55 -20.92
C LEU A 709 -35.85 1.26 -21.76
N THR A 710 -34.61 0.76 -21.79
CA THR A 710 -33.53 1.26 -22.65
C THR A 710 -33.93 1.21 -24.13
N CYS A 711 -34.57 0.12 -24.59
CA CYS A 711 -35.12 0.02 -25.94
C CYS A 711 -36.15 1.13 -26.23
N ALA A 712 -37.09 1.34 -25.30
CA ALA A 712 -38.12 2.37 -25.44
C ALA A 712 -37.54 3.79 -25.48
N LEU A 713 -36.55 4.08 -24.63
CA LEU A 713 -35.89 5.38 -24.56
C LEU A 713 -34.99 5.63 -25.79
N LYS A 714 -34.25 4.62 -26.25
CA LYS A 714 -33.41 4.76 -27.45
C LYS A 714 -34.25 5.00 -28.71
N LEU A 715 -35.37 4.29 -28.85
CA LEU A 715 -36.33 4.56 -29.92
C LEU A 715 -36.83 6.01 -29.86
N THR A 716 -37.19 6.50 -28.68
CA THR A 716 -37.72 7.87 -28.56
C THR A 716 -36.66 8.93 -28.82
N GLY A 717 -35.41 8.71 -28.38
CA GLY A 717 -34.26 9.53 -28.77
C GLY A 717 -34.04 9.55 -30.28
N GLN A 718 -34.16 8.41 -30.97
CA GLN A 718 -34.09 8.35 -32.44
C GLN A 718 -35.25 9.10 -33.09
N LEU A 719 -36.49 8.93 -32.61
CA LEU A 719 -37.64 9.65 -33.14
C LEU A 719 -37.49 11.17 -32.95
N ILE A 720 -36.94 11.63 -31.82
CA ILE A 720 -36.63 13.04 -31.58
C ILE A 720 -35.58 13.55 -32.59
N LYS A 721 -34.52 12.78 -32.88
CA LYS A 721 -33.55 13.15 -33.93
C LYS A 721 -34.21 13.33 -35.30
N LEU A 722 -35.23 12.54 -35.60
CA LEU A 722 -35.98 12.58 -36.87
C LEU A 722 -37.07 13.68 -36.91
N THR A 723 -37.34 14.38 -35.81
CA THR A 723 -38.26 15.52 -35.82
C THR A 723 -37.60 16.77 -36.40
N LYS A 724 -38.36 17.66 -37.05
CA LYS A 724 -37.85 18.90 -37.66
C LYS A 724 -37.61 19.99 -36.62
N ILE A 725 -36.58 19.81 -35.79
CA ILE A 725 -36.11 20.77 -34.78
C ILE A 725 -34.75 21.34 -35.20
N GLU A 726 -34.36 22.50 -34.67
CA GLU A 726 -33.01 23.06 -34.83
C GLU A 726 -31.93 22.11 -34.26
N ASP A 727 -30.82 21.92 -34.97
CA ASP A 727 -29.83 20.87 -34.65
C ASP A 727 -29.14 21.08 -33.29
N GLY A 728 -28.94 22.33 -32.85
CA GLY A 728 -28.41 22.63 -31.51
C GLY A 728 -29.36 22.18 -30.38
N LEU A 729 -30.67 22.39 -30.56
CA LEU A 729 -31.68 21.94 -29.62
C LEU A 729 -31.86 20.42 -29.66
N LYS A 730 -31.79 19.80 -30.85
CA LYS A 730 -31.82 18.34 -31.00
C LYS A 730 -30.70 17.68 -30.20
N ASN A 731 -29.46 18.15 -30.35
CA ASN A 731 -28.31 17.58 -29.67
C ASN A 731 -28.45 17.71 -28.15
N THR A 732 -28.90 18.88 -27.67
CA THR A 732 -29.17 19.11 -26.24
C THR A 732 -30.28 18.21 -25.70
N LEU A 733 -31.36 18.00 -26.46
CA LEU A 733 -32.47 17.13 -26.05
C LEU A 733 -32.07 15.66 -26.03
N VAL A 734 -31.32 15.21 -27.02
CA VAL A 734 -30.81 13.83 -27.10
C VAL A 734 -29.80 13.56 -25.99
N SER A 735 -28.90 14.51 -25.70
CA SER A 735 -27.95 14.36 -24.58
C SER A 735 -28.64 14.38 -23.23
N ALA A 736 -29.74 15.13 -23.10
CA ALA A 736 -30.53 15.19 -21.88
C ALA A 736 -31.42 13.94 -21.71
N PHE A 737 -31.91 13.35 -22.78
CA PHE A 737 -32.61 12.06 -22.74
C PHE A 737 -31.58 10.93 -22.51
N CYS A 738 -31.32 10.62 -21.23
CA CYS A 738 -30.48 9.49 -20.83
C CYS A 738 -31.10 8.17 -21.30
N ALA A 739 -30.71 7.72 -22.49
CA ALA A 739 -31.31 6.56 -23.14
C ALA A 739 -30.89 5.22 -22.50
N THR A 740 -29.74 5.18 -21.85
CA THR A 740 -29.21 4.02 -21.14
C THR A 740 -29.68 4.01 -19.69
N VAL A 741 -30.39 2.95 -19.30
CA VAL A 741 -30.90 2.80 -17.93
C VAL A 741 -29.87 2.04 -17.10
N GLU A 742 -29.21 2.74 -16.19
CA GLU A 742 -28.32 2.14 -15.21
C GLU A 742 -28.74 2.58 -13.81
N ASP A 743 -28.94 1.60 -12.92
CA ASP A 743 -29.24 1.84 -11.52
C ASP A 743 -27.97 1.64 -10.69
N LEU A 744 -27.48 2.73 -10.08
CA LEU A 744 -26.38 2.71 -9.13
C LEU A 744 -26.92 2.57 -7.70
N GLU A 745 -26.11 2.10 -6.76
CA GLU A 745 -26.51 1.94 -5.35
C GLU A 745 -26.96 3.26 -4.71
N SER A 746 -26.32 4.38 -5.09
CA SER A 746 -26.62 5.70 -4.55
C SER A 746 -27.58 6.54 -5.40
N GLN A 747 -27.76 6.19 -6.67
CA GLN A 747 -28.45 7.05 -7.64
C GLN A 747 -29.19 6.22 -8.69
N ASN A 748 -30.45 6.61 -8.90
CA ASN A 748 -31.39 5.85 -9.69
C ASN A 748 -31.65 6.54 -11.01
N TRP A 749 -31.97 5.77 -12.04
CA TRP A 749 -32.29 6.36 -13.33
C TRP A 749 -33.49 7.33 -13.23
N GLU A 750 -34.55 6.98 -12.49
CA GLU A 750 -35.74 7.81 -12.31
C GLU A 750 -35.42 9.15 -11.62
N ASP A 751 -34.52 9.11 -10.62
CA ASP A 751 -34.11 10.30 -9.88
C ASP A 751 -33.34 11.27 -10.80
N THR A 752 -32.47 10.71 -11.65
CA THR A 752 -31.73 11.50 -12.65
C THR A 752 -32.67 12.09 -13.69
N MET A 753 -33.63 11.30 -14.17
CA MET A 753 -34.51 11.68 -15.25
C MET A 753 -35.54 12.72 -14.79
N ASP A 754 -36.11 12.62 -13.58
CA ASP A 754 -37.03 13.67 -13.07
C ASP A 754 -36.31 15.03 -12.91
N ALA A 755 -35.05 15.02 -12.47
CA ALA A 755 -34.23 16.23 -12.35
C ALA A 755 -33.95 16.86 -13.73
N VAL A 756 -33.56 16.05 -14.72
CA VAL A 756 -33.31 16.51 -16.09
C VAL A 756 -34.59 17.02 -16.75
N LEU A 757 -35.70 16.27 -16.65
CA LEU A 757 -37.01 16.70 -17.18
C LEU A 757 -37.47 18.00 -16.53
N SER A 758 -37.30 18.14 -15.21
CA SER A 758 -37.62 19.37 -14.48
C SER A 758 -36.77 20.55 -14.94
N HIS A 759 -35.48 20.33 -15.19
CA HIS A 759 -34.57 21.35 -15.72
C HIS A 759 -34.96 21.80 -17.13
N LEU A 760 -35.24 20.84 -18.02
CA LEU A 760 -35.67 21.11 -19.40
C LEU A 760 -36.98 21.92 -19.42
N LEU A 761 -37.97 21.55 -18.60
CA LEU A 761 -39.26 22.26 -18.53
C LEU A 761 -39.14 23.71 -18.01
N ARG A 762 -38.08 24.04 -17.25
CA ARG A 762 -37.85 25.36 -16.65
C ARG A 762 -36.89 26.23 -17.48
N THR A 763 -36.07 25.64 -18.35
CA THR A 763 -35.07 26.36 -19.17
C THR A 763 -35.49 26.40 -20.64
N THR A 764 -35.23 25.33 -21.39
CA THR A 764 -35.40 25.24 -22.85
C THR A 764 -36.85 25.12 -23.29
N LEU A 765 -37.69 24.43 -22.51
CA LEU A 765 -39.11 24.15 -22.82
C LEU A 765 -40.09 24.98 -21.96
N ALA A 766 -39.64 26.08 -21.35
CA ALA A 766 -40.47 26.91 -20.48
C ALA A 766 -41.59 27.65 -21.24
N LYS A 767 -42.82 27.60 -20.71
CA LYS A 767 -43.99 28.23 -21.34
C LYS A 767 -44.12 29.72 -20.98
N ASN A 768 -43.77 30.10 -19.75
CA ASN A 768 -43.91 31.45 -19.21
C ASN A 768 -42.61 31.93 -18.53
N GLU A 769 -42.37 33.24 -18.46
CA GLU A 769 -41.24 33.82 -17.71
C GLU A 769 -41.28 33.49 -16.21
N LYS A 770 -42.48 33.30 -15.63
CA LYS A 770 -42.65 32.82 -14.26
C LYS A 770 -42.11 31.41 -14.03
N ASP A 771 -42.08 30.57 -15.06
CA ASP A 771 -41.50 29.21 -14.97
C ASP A 771 -39.96 29.27 -15.04
N LYS A 772 -39.40 30.23 -15.78
CA LYS A 772 -37.95 30.52 -15.81
C LYS A 772 -37.44 31.06 -14.46
N LEU A 773 -38.29 31.80 -13.74
CA LEU A 773 -37.96 32.36 -12.41
C LEU A 773 -38.05 31.35 -11.25
N ARG A 774 -38.61 30.15 -11.48
CA ARG A 774 -38.59 29.07 -10.47
C ARG A 774 -37.20 28.42 -10.47
N ILE A 775 -36.55 28.41 -9.31
CA ILE A 775 -35.24 27.76 -9.09
C ILE A 775 -35.30 26.34 -9.67
N SER A 776 -34.45 26.01 -10.64
CA SER A 776 -34.27 24.65 -11.12
C SER A 776 -33.82 23.77 -9.95
N GLN A 777 -34.55 22.70 -9.65
CA GLN A 777 -34.07 21.71 -8.67
C GLN A 777 -32.82 21.06 -9.27
N THR A 778 -31.63 21.48 -8.81
CA THR A 778 -30.34 20.90 -9.16
C THR A 778 -29.95 19.75 -8.23
N GLN A 779 -30.74 19.54 -7.17
CA GLN A 779 -30.57 18.43 -6.24
C GLN A 779 -31.38 17.22 -6.74
N ILE A 780 -30.69 16.09 -6.84
CA ILE A 780 -31.26 14.80 -7.25
C ILE A 780 -31.87 14.17 -5.99
N GLU A 781 -33.18 14.30 -5.85
CA GLU A 781 -33.94 13.72 -4.74
C GLU A 781 -34.49 12.34 -5.13
N LYS A 782 -34.57 11.43 -4.17
CA LYS A 782 -35.15 10.11 -4.38
C LYS A 782 -36.64 10.22 -4.71
N VAL A 783 -37.05 9.68 -5.85
CA VAL A 783 -38.45 9.62 -6.27
C VAL A 783 -39.18 8.55 -5.46
N THR A 784 -40.11 8.99 -4.61
CA THR A 784 -41.00 8.08 -3.87
C THR A 784 -42.29 7.77 -4.63
N ASP A 785 -42.81 8.73 -5.41
CA ASP A 785 -44.03 8.62 -6.20
C ASP A 785 -43.77 8.92 -7.68
N ILE A 786 -43.96 7.92 -8.53
CA ILE A 786 -43.69 7.97 -9.98
C ILE A 786 -44.62 8.91 -10.76
N SER A 787 -45.80 9.23 -10.21
CA SER A 787 -46.83 10.05 -10.87
C SER A 787 -46.36 11.47 -11.23
N LYS A 788 -45.40 12.05 -10.48
CA LYS A 788 -44.83 13.36 -10.79
C LYS A 788 -43.95 13.27 -12.05
N MET A 789 -43.07 12.28 -12.10
CA MET A 789 -42.17 12.05 -13.23
C MET A 789 -42.94 11.70 -14.50
N GLU A 790 -44.00 10.89 -14.41
CA GLU A 790 -44.89 10.59 -15.55
C GLU A 790 -45.44 11.86 -16.20
N ARG A 791 -45.94 12.79 -15.38
CA ARG A 791 -46.48 14.06 -15.87
C ARG A 791 -45.40 14.91 -16.52
N HIS A 792 -44.20 14.97 -15.93
CA HIS A 792 -43.08 15.69 -16.51
C HIS A 792 -42.65 15.09 -17.86
N LEU A 793 -42.56 13.77 -17.96
CA LEU A 793 -42.18 13.06 -19.18
C LEU A 793 -43.18 13.30 -20.32
N VAL A 794 -44.48 13.14 -20.05
CA VAL A 794 -45.54 13.43 -21.03
C VAL A 794 -45.50 14.90 -21.46
N GLN A 795 -45.33 15.83 -20.52
CA GLN A 795 -45.24 17.26 -20.83
C GLN A 795 -44.03 17.62 -21.69
N VAL A 796 -42.86 17.01 -21.46
CA VAL A 796 -41.67 17.25 -22.28
C VAL A 796 -41.92 16.74 -23.70
N LEU A 797 -42.37 15.50 -23.87
CA LEU A 797 -42.60 14.91 -25.20
C LEU A 797 -43.67 15.69 -25.99
N GLU A 798 -44.75 16.14 -25.34
CA GLU A 798 -45.74 17.00 -25.99
C GLU A 798 -45.20 18.38 -26.39
N ARG A 799 -44.33 18.99 -25.56
CA ARG A 799 -43.77 20.33 -25.84
C ARG A 799 -42.72 20.27 -26.95
N VAL A 800 -41.92 19.21 -27.02
CA VAL A 800 -40.95 18.98 -28.10
C VAL A 800 -41.64 18.99 -29.46
N MET A 801 -42.78 18.28 -29.60
CA MET A 801 -43.58 18.30 -30.84
C MET A 801 -44.24 19.66 -31.12
N LYS A 802 -44.49 20.50 -30.11
CA LYS A 802 -45.09 21.83 -30.30
C LYS A 802 -44.09 22.89 -30.75
N ILE A 803 -42.79 22.71 -30.47
CA ILE A 803 -41.73 23.65 -30.90
C ILE A 803 -41.69 23.77 -32.42
N GLU A 804 -41.99 22.67 -33.14
CA GLU A 804 -42.07 22.59 -34.60
C GLU A 804 -42.97 23.67 -35.22
N ASN A 805 -43.98 24.17 -34.48
CA ASN A 805 -44.91 25.20 -34.95
C ASN A 805 -44.49 26.65 -34.63
N THR A 806 -43.43 26.86 -33.84
CA THR A 806 -43.02 28.20 -33.34
C THR A 806 -41.76 28.74 -34.01
N SER A 807 -41.00 27.90 -34.71
CA SER A 807 -39.74 28.26 -35.37
C SER A 807 -39.93 29.12 -36.63
N THR A 808 -41.15 29.34 -37.11
CA THR A 808 -41.43 30.26 -38.23
C THR A 808 -41.44 31.75 -37.84
N ASN A 809 -41.36 32.10 -36.54
CA ASN A 809 -41.49 33.50 -36.08
C ASN A 809 -40.34 33.99 -35.16
N ARG A 810 -39.17 33.33 -35.11
CA ARG A 810 -38.09 33.67 -34.15
C ARG A 810 -36.67 33.77 -34.72
N THR A 811 -36.53 34.15 -35.98
CA THR A 811 -35.30 34.78 -36.48
C THR A 811 -35.55 36.28 -36.38
N GLU A 812 -34.94 37.04 -35.45
CA GLU A 812 -33.81 37.90 -35.85
C GLU A 812 -33.01 38.55 -34.68
N GLU A 813 -33.22 38.25 -33.39
CA GLU A 813 -32.64 39.12 -32.32
C GLU A 813 -31.55 38.51 -31.42
N GLY A 814 -31.02 37.31 -31.72
CA GLY A 814 -30.09 36.62 -30.81
C GLY A 814 -28.61 36.53 -31.21
N ILE A 815 -28.24 36.86 -32.45
CA ILE A 815 -26.93 36.45 -33.02
C ILE A 815 -25.97 37.64 -33.25
N ALA A 816 -26.36 38.87 -32.87
CA ALA A 816 -25.62 40.08 -33.23
C ALA A 816 -24.44 40.48 -32.32
N GLU A 817 -24.16 39.79 -31.20
CA GLU A 817 -23.12 40.26 -30.24
C GLU A 817 -21.83 39.42 -30.17
N VAL A 818 -21.63 38.40 -31.02
CA VAL A 818 -20.44 37.53 -30.92
C VAL A 818 -19.54 37.52 -32.17
N ILE A 819 -19.89 38.21 -33.26
CA ILE A 819 -19.18 38.05 -34.56
C ILE A 819 -18.36 39.29 -34.99
N GLN A 820 -18.45 40.42 -34.29
CA GLN A 820 -17.59 41.58 -34.58
C GLN A 820 -16.32 41.55 -33.73
N GLU A 821 -15.31 40.78 -34.12
CA GLU A 821 -13.87 41.08 -33.94
C GLU A 821 -12.99 39.87 -34.34
N THR A 822 -13.11 39.39 -35.58
CA THR A 822 -12.03 38.55 -36.16
C THR A 822 -12.01 38.71 -37.67
N THR A 823 -11.29 39.72 -38.13
CA THR A 823 -10.77 39.79 -39.51
C THR A 823 -9.51 40.64 -39.49
N MET A 824 -8.37 40.02 -39.23
CA MET A 824 -7.06 40.46 -39.77
C MET A 824 -6.17 39.23 -39.96
N GLU A 825 -5.82 38.99 -41.22
CA GLU A 825 -4.84 38.01 -41.69
C GLU A 825 -3.42 38.40 -41.24
N SER A 826 -2.57 37.43 -40.90
CA SER A 826 -1.14 37.48 -41.24
C SER A 826 -0.47 36.11 -41.11
N GLU A 827 -0.08 35.61 -42.29
CA GLU A 827 1.14 34.92 -42.70
C GLU A 827 1.82 33.89 -41.77
N LEU A 828 1.97 32.69 -42.34
CA LEU A 828 2.75 31.55 -41.87
C LEU A 828 4.26 31.86 -41.92
N ASP A 829 4.96 31.56 -40.82
CA ASP A 829 6.36 31.15 -40.86
C ASP A 829 6.57 29.85 -40.07
N LYS A 830 7.37 28.97 -40.65
CA LYS A 830 7.72 27.64 -40.15
C LYS A 830 8.83 27.75 -39.11
N GLU A 831 8.61 27.30 -37.88
CA GLU A 831 9.69 26.99 -36.94
C GLU A 831 9.44 25.68 -36.20
N GLU A 832 10.55 24.97 -35.96
CA GLU A 832 10.69 23.56 -35.63
C GLU A 832 10.19 23.19 -34.22
N GLU A 833 9.65 21.97 -34.11
CA GLU A 833 9.19 21.34 -32.87
C GLU A 833 10.27 21.33 -31.78
N LYS A 834 9.98 21.93 -30.62
CA LYS A 834 10.73 21.71 -29.37
C LYS A 834 9.84 21.03 -28.34
N LEU A 835 10.38 19.94 -27.79
CA LEU A 835 9.79 19.10 -26.74
C LEU A 835 9.36 19.92 -25.51
N LEU A 836 8.14 19.67 -25.02
CA LEU A 836 7.62 20.19 -23.76
C LEU A 836 8.37 19.57 -22.56
N GLY A 837 8.92 20.43 -21.69
CA GLY A 837 9.39 20.07 -20.35
C GLY A 837 10.58 20.91 -19.87
N SER A 838 10.56 21.35 -18.60
CA SER A 838 11.72 22.05 -18.02
C SER A 838 12.88 21.07 -17.76
N GLN A 839 14.08 21.39 -18.26
CA GLN A 839 15.28 20.56 -18.03
C GLN A 839 15.66 20.48 -16.53
N PHE A 840 15.20 21.43 -15.71
CA PHE A 840 15.38 21.39 -14.26
C PHE A 840 14.37 20.48 -13.54
N GLY A 841 13.15 20.32 -14.08
CA GLY A 841 12.17 19.33 -13.61
C GLY A 841 12.59 17.89 -13.91
N GLU A 842 13.33 17.65 -15.00
CA GLU A 842 13.89 16.34 -15.34
C GLU A 842 14.88 15.83 -14.28
N SER A 843 15.67 16.69 -13.64
CA SER A 843 16.56 16.26 -12.55
C SER A 843 15.79 15.76 -11.33
N SER A 844 14.62 16.35 -11.06
CA SER A 844 13.74 16.00 -9.95
C SER A 844 12.90 14.76 -10.27
N LEU A 845 12.45 14.61 -11.51
CA LEU A 845 11.74 13.44 -12.03
C LEU A 845 12.65 12.23 -12.25
N ARG A 846 13.92 12.41 -12.64
CA ARG A 846 14.95 11.36 -12.66
C ARG A 846 15.30 10.87 -11.27
N LEU A 847 15.34 11.74 -10.27
CA LEU A 847 15.50 11.33 -8.87
C LEU A 847 14.26 10.61 -8.33
N LEU A 848 13.05 11.02 -8.70
CA LEU A 848 11.81 10.35 -8.30
C LEU A 848 11.59 9.01 -9.03
N SER A 849 11.96 8.91 -10.30
CA SER A 849 11.94 7.66 -11.07
C SER A 849 13.07 6.71 -10.66
N ALA A 850 14.27 7.21 -10.34
CA ALA A 850 15.34 6.43 -9.71
C ALA A 850 14.94 5.94 -8.32
N ARG A 851 14.20 6.75 -7.54
CA ARG A 851 13.67 6.34 -6.24
C ARG A 851 12.53 5.32 -6.36
N LYS A 852 11.67 5.43 -7.37
CA LYS A 852 10.64 4.41 -7.69
C LYS A 852 11.27 3.12 -8.23
N SER A 853 12.34 3.19 -9.01
CA SER A 853 13.05 2.00 -9.52
C SER A 853 13.88 1.32 -8.43
N LEU A 854 14.46 2.07 -7.49
CA LEU A 854 15.08 1.54 -6.28
C LEU A 854 14.05 0.91 -5.33
N ASN A 855 12.87 1.52 -5.14
CA ASN A 855 11.80 0.91 -4.35
C ASN A 855 11.23 -0.37 -5.01
N ARG A 856 11.11 -0.41 -6.35
CA ARG A 856 10.74 -1.63 -7.09
C ARG A 856 11.83 -2.71 -7.04
N ARG A 857 13.11 -2.34 -7.00
CA ARG A 857 14.22 -3.28 -6.75
C ARG A 857 14.19 -3.81 -5.32
N HIS A 858 13.96 -2.96 -4.33
CA HIS A 858 13.81 -3.37 -2.93
C HIS A 858 12.63 -4.35 -2.72
N GLN A 859 11.47 -4.07 -3.31
CA GLN A 859 10.32 -4.99 -3.27
C GLN A 859 10.55 -6.30 -4.01
N LYS A 860 11.35 -6.31 -5.09
CA LYS A 860 11.75 -7.55 -5.78
C LYS A 860 12.78 -8.37 -4.99
N THR A 861 13.70 -7.73 -4.27
CA THR A 861 14.61 -8.43 -3.35
C THR A 861 13.87 -9.02 -2.15
N GLU A 862 12.89 -8.30 -1.58
CA GLU A 862 12.04 -8.82 -0.49
C GLU A 862 11.14 -9.98 -0.94
N GLN A 863 10.67 -9.99 -2.20
CA GLN A 863 9.91 -11.12 -2.75
C GLN A 863 10.78 -12.30 -3.22
N SER A 864 12.09 -12.09 -3.41
CA SER A 864 13.04 -13.17 -3.75
C SER A 864 13.60 -13.91 -2.54
N GLU A 865 13.31 -13.44 -1.32
CA GLU A 865 13.70 -14.06 -0.04
C GLU A 865 12.57 -14.85 0.63
N GLU A 866 11.47 -15.14 -0.07
CA GLU A 866 10.57 -16.21 0.36
C GLU A 866 11.19 -17.59 0.02
N PRO A 867 11.36 -18.50 0.98
CA PRO A 867 11.93 -19.82 0.72
C PRO A 867 10.97 -20.61 -0.17
N LYS A 868 11.49 -21.08 -1.31
CA LYS A 868 10.84 -22.08 -2.16
C LYS A 868 10.50 -23.31 -1.30
N SER A 869 9.22 -23.49 -1.00
CA SER A 869 8.70 -24.75 -0.49
C SER A 869 8.85 -25.83 -1.56
N THR A 870 9.86 -26.67 -1.42
CA THR A 870 9.95 -27.95 -2.13
C THR A 870 9.39 -29.06 -1.24
N ASN A 871 8.37 -29.73 -1.77
CA ASN A 871 7.57 -30.87 -1.29
C ASN A 871 6.44 -30.57 -0.30
#